data_AF-A0A938LWY4-F1
#
_entry.id   AF-A0A938LWY4-F1
#
_cell.length_a   1.000
_cell.length_b   1.000
_cell.length_c   1.000
_cell.angle_alpha   90.00
_cell.angle_beta   90.00
_cell.angle_gamma   90.00
#
_symmetry.space_group_name_H-M   'P 1'
#
loop_
_entity.id
_entity.type
_entity.pdbx_description
1 polymer ?
#
loop_
_entity_poly.entity_id
_entity_poly.type
_entity_poly.pdbx_seq_one_letter_code
_entity_poly.pdbx_strand_id
1 'polypeptide(L)'
;LSAEGTLFGAYELLEQLGVRWFLPGELGLVVPEARTVTVKTQRTIAVPSFPGRRLQGIGAPEWEARLRLAGPQFPSAHGIPGFGGRQAEQLFQEHPEFFSLIDGQRKVRQVCVSNPEVVKRAIEATKQYFRSNPGAEWIGMGANDGRGFCECANCRALDGGDFDPFGDYESMTDRHLWFFNQVLAGIREEFPDKRIGFYAYSVYNRPPVKVQPDRRIVPAVALITLCRRHGMDNPICPEKSYEQWIIGAWGKIVPEVYYRGYWFNLADPGLPFFMIRRIRQEVPLGHKLGIAGWRTEAPAEWAGSCPSRYLAAKLMWDHTADVDTLLQDFYGKFFGPAAAPMQQYIEMMDRAGHEADYHTGCSWDTALVYPARLRAAARRALEEAGRLAPAALYAKRVWMYTRSLDYLDAFVTMMDSRTGHDYAAAQKALDTLEAIREELWAHDPPLMGRKAKDYLDRYFSTTIQQGHARTTGGNELVAGLKDQWLFQIDPKQVGEAVGWWKPEATGGNWSPIRTCTSTWSNQGLRYYKGLAWYRQTVRIPEEYEGKRIFLWCGAMDELAKVWVNGQVVGISPPLTFKPFEVDATEAVAAGRDNVVVVCVRNAQLHELGTGGLMGPVMFYAPAAGADAQPENLKPPGKTFPEY
;
A
#
# COMPACT_ATOMS: atom_id res chain seq x y z
N LEU A 1 38.63 13.64 -7.36
CA LEU A 1 37.50 12.70 -7.54
C LEU A 1 37.38 11.90 -6.25
N SER A 2 36.17 11.74 -5.71
CA SER A 2 35.95 10.77 -4.62
C SER A 2 36.14 9.34 -5.14
N ALA A 3 36.32 8.36 -4.25
CA ALA A 3 36.39 6.95 -4.65
C ALA A 3 35.13 6.51 -5.41
N GLU A 4 33.94 6.95 -4.96
CA GLU A 4 32.67 6.71 -5.66
C GLU A 4 32.64 7.35 -7.05
N GLY A 5 33.12 8.59 -7.19
CA GLY A 5 33.18 9.25 -8.50
C GLY A 5 34.06 8.51 -9.51
N THR A 6 35.19 7.96 -9.05
CA THR A 6 36.07 7.12 -9.88
C THR A 6 35.37 5.83 -10.30
N LEU A 7 34.66 5.16 -9.37
CA LEU A 7 33.88 3.96 -9.66
C LEU A 7 32.77 4.22 -10.69
N PHE A 8 32.03 5.32 -10.53
CA PHE A 8 30.97 5.70 -11.47
C PHE A 8 31.52 6.08 -12.84
N GLY A 9 32.72 6.66 -12.91
CA GLY A 9 33.43 6.87 -14.17
C GLY A 9 33.77 5.56 -14.89
N ALA A 10 34.14 4.52 -14.16
CA ALA A 10 34.36 3.19 -14.74
C ALA A 10 33.04 2.57 -15.25
N TYR A 11 31.94 2.66 -14.49
CA TYR A 11 30.63 2.21 -14.95
C TYR A 11 30.12 3.00 -16.16
N GLU A 12 30.39 4.31 -16.22
CA GLU A 12 30.07 5.13 -17.38
C GLU A 12 30.79 4.66 -18.64
N LEU A 13 32.10 4.37 -18.55
CA LEU A 13 32.84 3.81 -19.67
C LEU A 13 32.27 2.46 -20.12
N LEU A 14 31.93 1.56 -19.18
CA LEU A 14 31.31 0.28 -19.50
C LEU A 14 29.94 0.44 -20.15
N GLU A 15 29.12 1.39 -19.69
CA GLU A 15 27.84 1.70 -20.33
C GLU A 15 28.03 2.23 -21.75
N GLN A 16 29.03 3.07 -22.02
CA GLN A 16 29.33 3.53 -23.37
C GLN A 16 29.80 2.40 -24.29
N LEU A 17 30.48 1.39 -23.74
CA LEU A 17 30.83 0.14 -24.43
C LEU A 17 29.64 -0.81 -24.61
N GLY A 18 28.47 -0.44 -24.10
CA GLY A 18 27.20 -1.14 -24.29
C GLY A 18 26.81 -2.10 -23.16
N VAL A 19 27.60 -2.19 -22.09
CA VAL A 19 27.28 -3.01 -20.90
C VAL A 19 26.06 -2.44 -20.18
N ARG A 20 25.16 -3.30 -19.69
CA ARG A 20 23.97 -2.90 -18.92
C ARG A 20 23.73 -3.81 -17.72
N TRP A 21 23.09 -3.23 -16.71
CA TRP A 21 22.64 -3.89 -15.48
C TRP A 21 21.18 -3.53 -15.21
N PHE A 22 20.26 -4.21 -15.88
CA PHE A 22 18.83 -3.88 -15.84
C PHE A 22 18.12 -4.35 -14.56
N LEU A 23 18.57 -5.48 -14.01
CA LEU A 23 18.22 -5.98 -12.67
C LEU A 23 19.44 -6.74 -12.07
N PRO A 24 19.43 -7.15 -10.80
CA PRO A 24 20.55 -7.90 -10.23
C PRO A 24 20.63 -9.33 -10.79
N GLY A 25 21.85 -9.89 -10.84
CA GLY A 25 22.09 -11.26 -11.32
C GLY A 25 22.16 -11.38 -12.85
N GLU A 26 22.27 -12.62 -13.33
CA GLU A 26 22.51 -12.98 -14.74
C GLU A 26 21.43 -12.43 -15.67
N LEU A 27 20.15 -12.48 -15.25
CA LEU A 27 19.05 -11.97 -16.06
C LEU A 27 19.20 -10.50 -16.42
N GLY A 28 19.76 -9.67 -15.54
CA GLY A 28 19.90 -8.24 -15.78
C GLY A 28 21.18 -7.82 -16.48
N LEU A 29 22.17 -8.70 -16.57
CA LEU A 29 23.47 -8.38 -17.15
C LEU A 29 23.42 -8.47 -18.68
N VAL A 30 23.93 -7.45 -19.34
CA VAL A 30 24.24 -7.48 -20.78
C VAL A 30 25.69 -7.08 -20.95
N VAL A 31 26.47 -7.95 -21.57
CA VAL A 31 27.85 -7.68 -21.97
C VAL A 31 27.96 -7.93 -23.48
N PRO A 32 28.14 -6.89 -24.29
CA PRO A 32 28.32 -7.06 -25.73
C PRO A 32 29.56 -7.90 -26.04
N GLU A 33 29.43 -8.86 -26.95
CA GLU A 33 30.58 -9.58 -27.49
C GLU A 33 31.27 -8.74 -28.56
N ALA A 34 32.57 -8.50 -28.39
CA ALA A 34 33.37 -7.78 -29.37
C ALA A 34 34.79 -8.37 -29.43
N ARG A 35 35.30 -8.56 -30.66
CA ARG A 35 36.71 -8.96 -30.87
C ARG A 35 37.69 -7.83 -30.58
N THR A 36 37.23 -6.58 -30.66
CA THR A 36 38.02 -5.38 -30.44
C THR A 36 37.17 -4.38 -29.68
N VAL A 37 37.72 -3.86 -28.57
CA VAL A 37 37.09 -2.81 -27.77
C VAL A 37 37.77 -1.50 -28.14
N THR A 38 37.03 -0.60 -28.80
CA THR A 38 37.52 0.73 -29.17
C THR A 38 36.94 1.77 -28.21
N VAL A 39 37.82 2.50 -27.54
CA VAL A 39 37.45 3.64 -26.68
C VAL A 39 37.95 4.91 -27.34
N LYS A 40 37.06 5.88 -27.54
CA LYS A 40 37.45 7.21 -28.02
C LYS A 40 38.10 7.98 -26.87
N THR A 41 39.20 8.67 -27.14
CA THR A 41 39.71 9.68 -26.21
C THR A 41 38.63 10.73 -26.00
N GLN A 42 38.25 10.97 -24.75
CA GLN A 42 37.13 11.82 -24.40
C GLN A 42 37.30 12.43 -23.01
N ARG A 43 36.49 13.47 -22.74
CA ARG A 43 36.32 14.05 -21.41
C ARG A 43 34.83 14.14 -21.11
N THR A 44 34.35 13.26 -20.25
CA THR A 44 32.95 13.27 -19.78
C THR A 44 32.92 13.81 -18.36
N ILE A 45 32.06 14.80 -18.11
CA ILE A 45 31.81 15.34 -16.77
C ILE A 45 30.33 15.14 -16.49
N ALA A 46 30.01 14.48 -15.38
CA ALA A 46 28.66 14.26 -14.93
C ALA A 46 28.57 14.46 -13.41
N VAL A 47 27.47 15.05 -12.96
CA VAL A 47 27.13 15.26 -11.55
C VAL A 47 25.70 14.78 -11.37
N PRO A 48 25.37 14.02 -10.31
CA PRO A 48 24.01 13.55 -10.11
C PRO A 48 23.05 14.71 -9.90
N SER A 49 21.85 14.60 -10.50
CA SER A 49 20.74 15.55 -10.31
C SER A 49 20.26 15.59 -8.86
N PHE A 50 20.30 14.44 -8.17
CA PHE A 50 19.94 14.33 -6.76
C PHE A 50 21.12 13.77 -5.98
N PRO A 51 21.66 14.48 -4.96
CA PRO A 51 22.73 13.96 -4.11
C PRO A 51 22.45 12.62 -3.44
N GLY A 52 21.26 12.43 -2.86
CA GLY A 52 20.84 11.16 -2.24
C GLY A 52 19.97 10.33 -3.18
N ARG A 53 20.39 9.09 -3.48
CA ARG A 53 19.69 8.20 -4.44
C ARG A 53 19.63 6.78 -3.91
N ARG A 54 18.44 6.29 -3.55
CA ARG A 54 18.26 4.91 -3.06
C ARG A 54 16.87 4.35 -3.34
N LEU A 55 16.86 3.06 -3.66
CA LEU A 55 15.66 2.24 -3.77
C LEU A 55 15.61 1.32 -2.54
N GLN A 56 14.83 1.70 -1.53
CA GLN A 56 14.73 0.94 -0.30
C GLN A 56 13.94 -0.36 -0.51
N GLY A 57 14.52 -1.49 -0.13
CA GLY A 57 13.87 -2.81 -0.19
C GLY A 57 14.33 -3.71 -1.33
N ILE A 58 15.28 -3.25 -2.16
CA ILE A 58 15.90 -4.06 -3.21
C ILE A 58 16.91 -5.08 -2.64
N GLY A 59 17.82 -4.61 -1.78
CA GLY A 59 18.82 -5.49 -1.15
C GLY A 59 19.92 -6.00 -2.08
N ALA A 60 20.29 -5.25 -3.12
CA ALA A 60 21.29 -5.65 -4.12
C ALA A 60 22.39 -4.58 -4.30
N PRO A 61 23.31 -4.43 -3.33
CA PRO A 61 24.24 -3.28 -3.27
C PRO A 61 25.16 -3.16 -4.49
N GLU A 62 25.60 -4.26 -5.09
CA GLU A 62 26.41 -4.20 -6.31
C GLU A 62 25.64 -3.64 -7.51
N TRP A 63 24.38 -4.06 -7.67
CA TRP A 63 23.52 -3.56 -8.73
C TRP A 63 23.18 -2.08 -8.50
N GLU A 64 22.90 -1.71 -7.25
CA GLU A 64 22.66 -0.32 -6.86
C GLU A 64 23.88 0.57 -7.19
N ALA A 65 25.10 0.11 -6.87
CA ALA A 65 26.34 0.83 -7.19
C ALA A 65 26.56 0.96 -8.71
N ARG A 66 26.31 -0.10 -9.49
CA ARG A 66 26.40 -0.08 -10.97
C ARG A 66 25.44 0.94 -11.60
N LEU A 67 24.28 1.14 -10.99
CA LEU A 67 23.33 2.19 -11.38
C LEU A 67 23.54 3.54 -10.67
N ARG A 68 24.65 3.71 -9.96
CA ARG A 68 25.06 4.96 -9.30
C ARG A 68 24.07 5.43 -8.22
N LEU A 69 23.33 4.49 -7.62
CA LEU A 69 22.48 4.71 -6.44
C LEU A 69 23.38 4.80 -5.19
N ALA A 70 23.64 6.03 -4.72
CA ALA A 70 24.55 6.30 -3.62
C ALA A 70 24.28 7.70 -3.02
N GLY A 71 25.25 8.22 -2.28
CA GLY A 71 25.20 9.53 -1.64
C GLY A 71 24.41 9.54 -0.33
N PRO A 72 24.16 10.73 0.25
CA PRO A 72 23.53 10.87 1.56
C PRO A 72 22.17 10.16 1.62
N GLN A 73 21.98 9.40 2.69
CA GLN A 73 20.75 8.62 2.92
C GLN A 73 20.08 9.12 4.17
N PHE A 74 18.85 9.66 4.04
CA PHE A 74 18.07 9.98 5.24
C PHE A 74 17.86 8.70 6.07
N PRO A 75 17.95 8.77 7.40
CA PRO A 75 17.92 7.59 8.27
C PRO A 75 16.48 7.05 8.44
N SER A 76 16.34 5.84 8.99
CA SER A 76 14.99 5.37 9.38
C SER A 76 14.47 6.22 10.52
N ALA A 77 13.25 6.75 10.41
CA ALA A 77 12.70 7.70 11.38
C ALA A 77 11.37 7.26 12.02
N HIS A 78 11.13 5.96 12.13
CA HIS A 78 10.10 5.45 13.04
C HIS A 78 10.70 5.25 14.44
N GLY A 79 10.07 5.87 15.43
CA GLY A 79 10.42 5.77 16.83
C GLY A 79 11.36 6.86 17.34
N ILE A 80 11.36 7.01 18.66
CA ILE A 80 12.20 7.96 19.40
C ILE A 80 13.37 7.18 20.01
N PRO A 81 14.63 7.62 19.83
CA PRO A 81 15.79 7.00 20.46
C PRO A 81 15.60 6.81 21.98
N GLY A 82 15.85 5.59 22.46
CA GLY A 82 15.68 5.21 23.86
C GLY A 82 14.27 4.73 24.27
N PHE A 83 13.35 4.58 23.30
CA PHE A 83 11.95 4.14 23.50
C PHE A 83 11.51 3.01 22.54
N GLY A 84 12.44 2.15 22.09
CA GLY A 84 12.17 1.11 21.09
C GLY A 84 12.05 -0.30 21.65
N GLY A 85 11.18 -1.13 21.06
CA GLY A 85 11.12 -2.58 21.30
C GLY A 85 10.92 -2.96 22.78
N ARG A 86 11.65 -3.99 23.25
CA ARG A 86 11.56 -4.47 24.64
C ARG A 86 11.84 -3.39 25.71
N GLN A 87 12.66 -2.40 25.38
CA GLN A 87 12.95 -1.29 26.30
C GLN A 87 11.69 -0.44 26.56
N ALA A 88 10.83 -0.27 25.57
CA ALA A 88 9.58 0.48 25.73
C ALA A 88 8.64 -0.22 26.73
N GLU A 89 8.53 -1.55 26.64
CA GLU A 89 7.69 -2.35 27.56
C GLU A 89 8.17 -2.25 29.01
N GLN A 90 9.48 -2.36 29.23
CA GLN A 90 10.05 -2.19 30.57
C GLN A 90 9.79 -0.77 31.11
N LEU A 91 10.08 0.26 30.30
CA LEU A 91 9.82 1.64 30.69
C LEU A 91 8.33 1.89 30.94
N PHE A 92 7.43 1.20 30.26
CA PHE A 92 6.00 1.36 30.48
C PHE A 92 5.54 0.79 31.84
N GLN A 93 6.18 -0.29 32.31
CA GLN A 93 5.93 -0.85 33.63
C GLN A 93 6.43 0.07 34.75
N GLU A 94 7.60 0.68 34.56
CA GLU A 94 8.26 1.54 35.54
C GLU A 94 7.74 2.99 35.51
N HIS A 95 7.46 3.50 34.31
CA HIS A 95 7.15 4.91 34.00
C HIS A 95 6.04 5.03 32.95
N PRO A 96 4.80 4.58 33.24
CA PRO A 96 3.70 4.64 32.29
C PRO A 96 3.38 6.06 31.80
N GLU A 97 3.73 7.10 32.56
CA GLU A 97 3.58 8.51 32.21
C GLU A 97 4.48 8.99 31.05
N PHE A 98 5.50 8.21 30.68
CA PHE A 98 6.31 8.47 29.49
C PHE A 98 5.55 8.17 28.20
N PHE A 99 4.47 7.41 28.28
CA PHE A 99 3.74 6.91 27.13
C PHE A 99 2.40 7.61 26.95
N SER A 100 1.77 7.38 25.80
CA SER A 100 0.58 8.10 25.39
C SER A 100 -0.60 7.84 26.31
N LEU A 101 -1.26 8.92 26.73
CA LEU A 101 -2.58 8.87 27.35
C LEU A 101 -3.63 8.84 26.24
N ILE A 102 -4.53 7.85 26.24
CA ILE A 102 -5.63 7.71 25.27
C ILE A 102 -6.86 7.30 26.07
N ASP A 103 -7.96 8.05 25.96
CA ASP A 103 -9.20 7.78 26.70
C ASP A 103 -8.97 7.58 28.21
N GLY A 104 -8.09 8.40 28.80
CA GLY A 104 -7.73 8.34 30.21
C GLY A 104 -6.80 7.19 30.60
N GLN A 105 -6.35 6.35 29.67
CA GLN A 105 -5.46 5.21 29.93
C GLN A 105 -4.10 5.36 29.26
N ARG A 106 -3.01 4.99 29.95
CA ARG A 106 -1.67 4.97 29.34
C ARG A 106 -1.50 3.74 28.45
N LYS A 107 -0.90 3.92 27.27
CA LYS A 107 -0.64 2.87 26.27
C LYS A 107 0.80 2.96 25.77
N VAL A 108 1.51 1.83 25.78
CA VAL A 108 2.95 1.74 25.44
C VAL A 108 3.31 2.08 24.00
N ARG A 109 2.36 2.01 23.06
CA ARG A 109 2.66 2.08 21.61
C ARG A 109 3.34 3.38 21.17
N GLN A 110 2.91 4.53 21.69
CA GLN A 110 3.44 5.85 21.33
C GLN A 110 3.91 6.58 22.58
N VAL A 111 4.84 7.51 22.41
CA VAL A 111 5.48 8.26 23.52
C VAL A 111 4.80 9.62 23.74
N CYS A 112 4.69 10.05 24.99
CA CYS A 112 4.22 11.39 25.36
C CYS A 112 5.34 12.42 25.13
N VAL A 113 5.38 13.01 23.94
CA VAL A 113 6.46 13.93 23.53
C VAL A 113 6.55 15.21 24.38
N SER A 114 5.47 15.61 25.05
CA SER A 114 5.47 16.78 25.93
C SER A 114 5.98 16.50 27.35
N ASN A 115 6.35 15.25 27.69
CA ASN A 115 6.85 14.91 29.03
C ASN A 115 8.33 15.34 29.16
N PRO A 116 8.69 16.19 30.15
CA PRO A 116 10.07 16.66 30.32
C PRO A 116 11.11 15.54 30.48
N GLU A 117 10.77 14.44 31.15
CA GLU A 117 11.69 13.31 31.33
C GLU A 117 11.89 12.52 30.04
N VAL A 118 10.86 12.45 29.19
CA VAL A 118 10.98 11.89 27.83
C VAL A 118 11.94 12.72 27.00
N VAL A 119 11.81 14.06 27.04
CA VAL A 119 12.71 14.98 26.33
C VAL A 119 14.16 14.79 26.80
N LYS A 120 14.40 14.78 28.12
CA LYS A 120 15.74 14.55 28.69
C LYS A 120 16.34 13.22 28.24
N ARG A 121 15.56 12.14 28.31
CA ARG A 121 16.00 10.80 27.89
C ARG A 121 16.34 10.76 26.40
N ALA A 122 15.52 11.37 25.55
CA ALA A 122 15.77 11.44 24.11
C ALA A 122 17.02 12.27 23.78
N ILE A 123 17.28 13.37 24.51
CA ILE A 123 18.52 14.14 24.40
C ILE A 123 19.73 13.24 24.71
N GLU A 124 19.74 12.54 25.84
CA GLU A 124 20.89 11.71 26.22
C GLU A 124 21.09 10.53 25.25
N ALA A 125 20.01 9.87 24.83
CA ALA A 125 20.08 8.82 23.83
C ALA A 125 20.63 9.33 22.48
N THR A 126 20.28 10.56 22.10
CA THR A 126 20.80 11.22 20.89
C THR A 126 22.28 11.57 21.02
N LYS A 127 22.71 12.08 22.18
CA LYS A 127 24.14 12.31 22.46
C LYS A 127 24.93 11.02 22.39
N GLN A 128 24.44 9.95 23.04
CA GLN A 128 25.05 8.64 23.01
C GLN A 128 25.18 8.12 21.57
N TYR A 129 24.12 8.26 20.75
CA TYR A 129 24.17 7.88 19.34
C TYR A 129 25.31 8.58 18.59
N PHE A 130 25.42 9.91 18.69
CA PHE A 130 26.46 10.65 17.96
C PHE A 130 27.87 10.42 18.52
N ARG A 131 28.04 10.19 19.83
CA ARG A 131 29.31 9.74 20.41
C ARG A 131 29.76 8.39 19.83
N SER A 132 28.82 7.45 19.69
CA SER A 132 29.10 6.12 19.12
C SER A 132 29.21 6.13 17.59
N ASN A 133 28.72 7.18 16.92
CA ASN A 133 28.70 7.30 15.46
C ASN A 133 29.20 8.70 15.03
N PRO A 134 30.49 9.04 15.26
CA PRO A 134 30.98 10.41 15.05
C PRO A 134 30.85 10.89 13.59
N GLY A 135 30.90 9.96 12.63
CA GLY A 135 30.69 10.22 11.20
C GLY A 135 29.23 10.35 10.76
N ALA A 136 28.25 10.09 11.63
CA ALA A 136 26.84 10.29 11.29
C ALA A 136 26.53 11.79 11.24
N GLU A 137 25.90 12.24 10.16
CA GLU A 137 25.47 13.65 9.99
C GLU A 137 24.09 13.91 10.59
N TRP A 138 23.28 12.86 10.73
CA TRP A 138 21.93 12.93 11.25
C TRP A 138 21.50 11.66 11.95
N ILE A 139 20.47 11.77 12.77
CA ILE A 139 19.75 10.67 13.40
C ILE A 139 18.29 10.68 12.93
N GLY A 140 17.69 9.50 12.81
CA GLY A 140 16.26 9.39 12.55
C GLY A 140 15.46 9.50 13.84
N MET A 141 14.41 10.31 13.85
CA MET A 141 13.55 10.48 15.01
C MET A 141 12.12 10.78 14.57
N GLY A 142 11.14 10.07 15.13
CA GLY A 142 9.73 10.28 14.83
C GLY A 142 8.82 9.41 15.68
N ALA A 143 7.52 9.44 15.40
CA ALA A 143 6.59 8.54 16.07
C ALA A 143 6.82 7.08 15.65
N ASN A 144 6.38 6.13 16.49
CA ASN A 144 6.29 4.74 16.05
C ASN A 144 5.27 4.62 14.92
N ASP A 145 5.39 3.58 14.09
CA ASP A 145 4.43 3.36 13.01
C ASP A 145 3.04 3.01 13.57
N GLY A 146 1.99 3.50 12.89
CA GLY A 146 0.59 3.43 13.31
C GLY A 146 0.11 4.55 14.25
N ARG A 147 -1.17 4.45 14.67
CA ARG A 147 -1.88 5.47 15.47
C ARG A 147 -1.63 5.32 16.99
N GLY A 148 -2.41 6.05 17.79
CA GLY A 148 -2.40 5.99 19.25
C GLY A 148 -1.58 7.11 19.90
N PHE A 149 -1.66 8.32 19.37
CA PHE A 149 -0.88 9.47 19.85
C PHE A 149 -1.43 10.01 21.18
N CYS A 150 -0.54 10.62 21.98
CA CYS A 150 -0.89 11.11 23.31
C CYS A 150 -1.93 12.24 23.29
N GLU A 151 -2.95 12.11 24.13
CA GLU A 151 -4.07 13.04 24.28
C GLU A 151 -3.99 13.89 25.55
N CYS A 152 -2.87 13.82 26.28
CA CYS A 152 -2.72 14.62 27.49
C CYS A 152 -2.77 16.13 27.18
N ALA A 153 -3.22 16.93 28.17
CA ALA A 153 -3.40 18.37 27.99
C ALA A 153 -2.13 19.07 27.47
N ASN A 154 -0.95 18.64 27.92
CA ASN A 154 0.32 19.21 27.48
C ASN A 154 0.65 18.90 26.01
N CYS A 155 0.36 17.69 25.52
CA CYS A 155 0.51 17.36 24.11
C CYS A 155 -0.50 18.12 23.25
N ARG A 156 -1.77 18.18 23.67
CA ARG A 156 -2.83 18.92 22.95
C ARG A 156 -2.53 20.41 22.86
N ALA A 157 -2.00 21.00 23.93
CA ALA A 157 -1.60 22.41 23.95
C ALA A 157 -0.48 22.76 22.95
N LEU A 158 0.28 21.77 22.47
CA LEU A 158 1.32 21.98 21.45
C LEU A 158 0.77 22.00 20.02
N ASP A 159 -0.41 21.45 19.76
CA ASP A 159 -0.98 21.42 18.42
C ASP A 159 -1.37 22.82 17.93
N GLY A 160 -1.36 22.95 16.61
CA GLY A 160 -1.63 24.20 15.89
C GLY A 160 -3.09 24.41 15.49
N GLY A 161 -3.96 23.39 15.65
CA GLY A 161 -5.35 23.45 15.15
C GLY A 161 -5.48 23.31 13.63
N ASP A 162 -4.42 22.93 12.93
CA ASP A 162 -4.45 22.65 11.48
C ASP A 162 -5.09 21.27 11.23
N PHE A 163 -5.90 21.15 10.17
CA PHE A 163 -6.65 19.93 9.87
C PHE A 163 -6.22 19.36 8.51
N ASP A 164 -5.95 18.06 8.45
CA ASP A 164 -5.63 17.35 7.21
C ASP A 164 -6.91 16.75 6.58
N PRO A 165 -7.43 17.32 5.48
CA PRO A 165 -8.68 16.86 4.87
C PRO A 165 -8.55 15.47 4.23
N PHE A 166 -7.35 15.02 3.86
CA PHE A 166 -7.13 13.68 3.30
C PHE A 166 -6.95 12.62 4.39
N GLY A 167 -6.43 13.05 5.54
CA GLY A 167 -6.26 12.21 6.71
C GLY A 167 -7.51 12.05 7.57
N ASP A 168 -8.40 13.06 7.53
CA ASP A 168 -9.54 13.25 8.42
C ASP A 168 -9.10 13.32 9.90
N TYR A 169 -8.10 14.15 10.17
CA TYR A 169 -7.59 14.37 11.53
C TYR A 169 -6.90 15.73 11.68
N GLU A 170 -6.81 16.20 12.92
CA GLU A 170 -5.93 17.32 13.29
C GLU A 170 -4.46 16.94 13.06
N SER A 171 -3.71 17.86 12.47
CA SER A 171 -2.28 17.72 12.26
C SER A 171 -1.52 17.84 13.57
N MET A 172 -0.68 16.86 13.83
CA MET A 172 0.22 16.81 14.99
C MET A 172 1.65 17.21 14.62
N THR A 173 1.87 17.90 13.50
CA THR A 173 3.22 18.31 13.09
C THR A 173 3.88 19.19 14.15
N ASP A 174 3.17 20.21 14.64
CA ASP A 174 3.73 21.21 15.56
C ASP A 174 4.29 20.60 16.85
N ARG A 175 3.57 19.66 17.49
CA ARG A 175 4.07 19.00 18.70
C ARG A 175 5.35 18.18 18.46
N HIS A 176 5.48 17.55 17.29
CA HIS A 176 6.67 16.77 16.95
C HIS A 176 7.86 17.68 16.65
N LEU A 177 7.64 18.78 15.92
CA LEU A 177 8.70 19.77 15.70
C LEU A 177 9.12 20.47 16.99
N TRP A 178 8.17 20.75 17.90
CA TRP A 178 8.51 21.27 19.22
C TRP A 178 9.46 20.33 19.95
N PHE A 179 9.14 19.03 19.95
CA PHE A 179 9.98 18.00 20.56
C PHE A 179 11.37 17.93 19.92
N PHE A 180 11.46 17.91 18.59
CA PHE A 180 12.74 17.90 17.87
C PHE A 180 13.58 19.14 18.16
N ASN A 181 12.96 20.31 18.26
CA ASN A 181 13.64 21.54 18.67
C ASN A 181 14.24 21.43 20.07
N GLN A 182 13.53 20.82 21.03
CA GLN A 182 14.07 20.59 22.38
C GLN A 182 15.29 19.66 22.33
N VAL A 183 15.21 18.57 21.55
CA VAL A 183 16.33 17.64 21.41
C VAL A 183 17.54 18.32 20.78
N LEU A 184 17.34 19.05 19.68
CA LEU A 184 18.38 19.80 18.98
C LEU A 184 18.99 20.93 19.81
N ALA A 185 18.24 21.53 20.73
CA ALA A 185 18.76 22.48 21.71
C ALA A 185 19.63 21.77 22.76
N GLY A 186 19.15 20.64 23.30
CA GLY A 186 19.86 19.88 24.34
C GLY A 186 21.18 19.23 23.89
N ILE A 187 21.37 19.01 22.59
CA ILE A 187 22.63 18.50 22.03
C ILE A 187 23.56 19.58 21.47
N ARG A 188 23.12 20.84 21.39
CA ARG A 188 23.80 21.90 20.62
C ARG A 188 25.24 22.17 21.06
N GLU A 189 25.52 22.10 22.36
CA GLU A 189 26.85 22.37 22.91
C GLU A 189 27.90 21.34 22.44
N GLU A 190 27.49 20.07 22.29
CA GLU A 190 28.38 18.97 21.90
C GLU A 190 28.29 18.66 20.40
N PHE A 191 27.12 18.86 19.81
CA PHE A 191 26.76 18.46 18.44
C PHE A 191 26.06 19.62 17.70
N PRO A 192 26.74 20.74 17.42
CA PRO A 192 26.11 21.92 16.81
C PRO A 192 25.68 21.69 15.35
N ASP A 193 26.36 20.80 14.63
CA ASP A 193 26.21 20.52 13.20
C ASP A 193 25.28 19.33 12.89
N LYS A 194 24.96 18.51 13.89
CA LYS A 194 24.16 17.30 13.70
C LYS A 194 22.68 17.61 13.48
N ARG A 195 22.04 16.81 12.63
CA ARG A 195 20.66 17.02 12.14
C ARG A 195 19.70 15.93 12.63
N ILE A 196 18.40 16.23 12.59
CA ILE A 196 17.33 15.23 12.79
C ILE A 196 16.59 15.02 11.47
N GLY A 197 16.59 13.78 10.98
CA GLY A 197 15.72 13.36 9.89
C GLY A 197 14.42 12.78 10.44
N PHE A 198 13.28 13.20 9.91
CA PHE A 198 11.98 12.64 10.29
C PHE A 198 11.10 12.36 9.07
N TYR A 199 10.11 11.48 9.22
CA TYR A 199 9.12 11.28 8.16
C TYR A 199 7.99 12.29 8.29
N ALA A 200 7.76 13.10 7.26
CA ALA A 200 6.49 13.82 7.13
C ALA A 200 5.43 12.79 6.69
N TYR A 201 4.82 12.13 7.69
CA TYR A 201 4.08 10.89 7.56
C TYR A 201 2.82 10.89 8.43
N SER A 202 1.73 10.31 7.92
CA SER A 202 0.48 10.14 8.65
C SER A 202 0.05 11.45 9.33
N VAL A 203 -0.28 11.47 10.61
CA VAL A 203 -0.82 12.66 11.32
C VAL A 203 0.12 13.86 11.44
N TYR A 204 1.40 13.73 11.08
CA TYR A 204 2.41 14.79 11.18
C TYR A 204 3.12 15.03 9.83
N ASN A 205 2.33 14.99 8.75
CA ASN A 205 2.82 15.16 7.38
C ASN A 205 2.81 16.63 6.89
N ARG A 206 1.84 17.42 7.35
CA ARG A 206 1.62 18.79 6.88
C ARG A 206 2.70 19.74 7.42
N PRO A 207 3.01 20.85 6.73
CA PRO A 207 3.90 21.87 7.28
C PRO A 207 3.36 22.45 8.60
N PRO A 208 4.23 22.88 9.53
CA PRO A 208 3.78 23.45 10.81
C PRO A 208 3.06 24.78 10.63
N VAL A 209 2.11 25.06 11.51
CA VAL A 209 1.39 26.35 11.54
C VAL A 209 1.69 27.19 12.78
N LYS A 210 2.37 26.61 13.77
CA LYS A 210 2.63 27.23 15.08
C LYS A 210 4.11 27.22 15.46
N VAL A 211 4.82 26.12 15.19
CA VAL A 211 6.21 25.91 15.60
C VAL A 211 7.15 26.16 14.43
N GLN A 212 8.08 27.09 14.60
CA GLN A 212 9.19 27.27 13.68
C GLN A 212 10.23 26.15 13.89
N PRO A 213 10.49 25.27 12.90
CA PRO A 213 11.52 24.24 13.03
C PRO A 213 12.93 24.83 13.05
N ASP A 214 13.82 24.23 13.85
CA ASP A 214 15.27 24.41 13.72
C ASP A 214 15.70 24.01 12.31
N ARG A 215 16.62 24.78 11.71
CA ARG A 215 17.09 24.55 10.32
C ARG A 215 17.81 23.20 10.14
N ARG A 216 18.16 22.52 11.24
CA ARG A 216 18.77 21.18 11.27
C ARG A 216 17.73 20.04 11.20
N ILE A 217 16.44 20.36 11.10
CA ILE A 217 15.37 19.37 10.89
C ILE A 217 15.20 19.14 9.38
N VAL A 218 15.24 17.86 8.97
CA VAL A 218 15.09 17.43 7.58
C VAL A 218 13.89 16.50 7.42
N PRO A 219 12.76 16.97 6.84
CA PRO A 219 11.62 16.13 6.52
C PRO A 219 11.92 15.21 5.32
N ALA A 220 11.48 13.97 5.42
CA ALA A 220 11.33 13.05 4.30
C ALA A 220 9.84 12.79 4.05
N VAL A 221 9.32 13.28 2.92
CA VAL A 221 7.88 13.24 2.59
C VAL A 221 7.42 11.82 2.29
N ALA A 222 6.39 11.36 3.02
CA ALA A 222 5.93 9.97 3.02
C ALA A 222 4.39 9.90 3.11
N LEU A 223 3.70 10.39 2.09
CA LEU A 223 2.24 10.55 2.12
C LEU A 223 1.51 9.23 1.86
N ILE A 224 1.25 8.48 2.92
CA ILE A 224 0.60 7.17 2.88
C ILE A 224 -0.89 7.21 2.53
N THR A 225 -1.55 8.35 2.76
CA THR A 225 -3.00 8.57 2.56
C THR A 225 -3.37 8.96 1.13
N LEU A 226 -2.39 9.29 0.29
CA LEU A 226 -2.61 9.71 -1.10
C LEU A 226 -2.37 8.57 -2.09
N CYS A 227 -2.80 8.78 -3.34
CA CYS A 227 -2.62 7.83 -4.41
C CYS A 227 -1.13 7.53 -4.68
N ARG A 228 -0.86 6.24 -4.83
CA ARG A 228 0.47 5.66 -5.10
C ARG A 228 0.60 5.17 -6.54
N ARG A 229 -0.45 5.24 -7.35
CA ARG A 229 -0.48 4.79 -8.75
C ARG A 229 -0.05 5.90 -9.71
N HIS A 230 -0.66 7.07 -9.59
CA HIS A 230 -0.46 8.19 -10.50
C HIS A 230 0.72 9.09 -10.09
N GLY A 231 1.34 9.72 -11.09
CA GLY A 231 2.39 10.73 -10.88
C GLY A 231 1.85 12.05 -10.35
N MET A 232 2.76 12.89 -9.86
CA MET A 232 2.44 14.14 -9.18
C MET A 232 1.57 15.12 -10.01
N ASP A 233 1.71 15.12 -11.34
CA ASP A 233 1.06 16.02 -12.29
C ASP A 233 0.00 15.33 -13.18
N ASN A 234 -0.38 14.09 -12.86
CA ASN A 234 -1.36 13.36 -13.66
C ASN A 234 -2.77 13.97 -13.46
N PRO A 235 -3.45 14.42 -14.54
CA PRO A 235 -4.73 15.12 -14.45
C PRO A 235 -5.89 14.23 -13.98
N ILE A 236 -5.76 12.90 -14.07
CA ILE A 236 -6.75 11.94 -13.54
C ILE A 236 -6.74 11.95 -12.02
N CYS A 237 -5.62 12.30 -11.39
CA CYS A 237 -5.43 12.19 -9.95
C CYS A 237 -5.13 13.57 -9.32
N PRO A 238 -6.11 14.50 -9.28
CA PRO A 238 -5.88 15.87 -8.81
C PRO A 238 -5.37 15.93 -7.36
N GLU A 239 -5.66 14.94 -6.52
CA GLU A 239 -5.10 14.86 -5.16
C GLU A 239 -3.55 14.82 -5.14
N LYS A 240 -2.90 14.47 -6.23
CA LYS A 240 -1.43 14.50 -6.33
C LYS A 240 -0.88 15.94 -6.39
N SER A 241 -1.71 16.94 -6.71
CA SER A 241 -1.33 18.35 -6.54
C SER A 241 -1.15 18.73 -5.07
N TYR A 242 -1.82 18.02 -4.15
CA TYR A 242 -1.64 18.22 -2.71
C TYR A 242 -0.27 17.74 -2.23
N GLU A 243 0.26 16.64 -2.79
CA GLU A 243 1.64 16.21 -2.53
C GLU A 243 2.66 17.25 -3.03
N GLN A 244 2.47 17.80 -4.23
CA GLN A 244 3.32 18.88 -4.74
C GLN A 244 3.31 20.09 -3.80
N TRP A 245 2.13 20.46 -3.31
CA TRP A 245 1.98 21.54 -2.34
C TRP A 245 2.72 21.23 -1.03
N ILE A 246 2.58 20.03 -0.46
CA ILE A 246 3.27 19.65 0.78
C ILE A 246 4.79 19.75 0.60
N ILE A 247 5.34 19.17 -0.48
CA ILE A 247 6.78 19.20 -0.76
C ILE A 247 7.26 20.65 -0.88
N GLY A 248 6.57 21.45 -1.70
CA GLY A 248 6.93 22.85 -1.93
C GLY A 248 6.75 23.74 -0.68
N ALA A 249 5.78 23.44 0.17
CA ALA A 249 5.55 24.16 1.41
C ALA A 249 6.64 23.85 2.45
N TRP A 250 7.04 22.58 2.60
CA TRP A 250 8.21 22.23 3.41
C TRP A 250 9.49 22.90 2.90
N GLY A 251 9.72 22.89 1.59
CA GLY A 251 10.90 23.52 0.97
C GLY A 251 11.01 25.03 1.18
N LYS A 252 9.92 25.71 1.57
CA LYS A 252 9.93 27.13 1.96
C LYS A 252 10.33 27.36 3.41
N ILE A 253 10.24 26.34 4.26
CA ILE A 253 10.41 26.43 5.73
C ILE A 253 11.77 25.89 6.16
N VAL A 254 12.21 24.79 5.56
CA VAL A 254 13.47 24.11 5.88
C VAL A 254 14.44 24.15 4.69
N PRO A 255 15.77 24.08 4.92
CA PRO A 255 16.74 24.17 3.84
C PRO A 255 16.81 22.93 2.95
N GLU A 256 16.28 21.79 3.41
CA GLU A 256 16.45 20.49 2.75
C GLU A 256 15.21 19.62 2.96
N VAL A 257 14.74 18.97 1.90
CA VAL A 257 13.60 18.03 1.92
C VAL A 257 13.98 16.77 1.14
N TYR A 258 13.71 15.60 1.70
CA TYR A 258 13.84 14.32 1.01
C TYR A 258 12.47 13.77 0.61
N TYR A 259 12.49 12.83 -0.32
CA TYR A 259 11.32 12.04 -0.67
C TYR A 259 11.50 10.59 -0.25
N ARG A 260 10.54 10.10 0.53
CA ARG A 260 10.45 8.70 0.96
C ARG A 260 9.45 7.93 0.11
N GLY A 261 8.26 8.49 -0.15
CA GLY A 261 7.18 7.93 -0.99
C GLY A 261 7.05 6.40 -1.13
N TYR A 262 6.44 5.97 -2.22
CA TYR A 262 6.21 4.55 -2.55
C TYR A 262 6.27 4.35 -4.07
N TRP A 263 7.24 3.57 -4.54
CA TRP A 263 7.36 3.09 -5.93
C TRP A 263 7.10 1.58 -5.98
N PHE A 264 5.94 1.21 -5.44
CA PHE A 264 5.31 -0.10 -5.58
C PHE A 264 3.85 0.02 -5.16
N ASN A 265 3.08 -1.03 -5.41
CA ASN A 265 1.72 -1.13 -4.91
C ASN A 265 1.75 -1.57 -3.44
N LEU A 266 1.77 -0.64 -2.49
CA LEU A 266 1.65 -1.01 -1.06
C LEU A 266 0.35 -1.78 -0.81
N ALA A 267 0.46 -2.82 0.03
CA ALA A 267 -0.64 -3.69 0.43
C ALA A 267 -1.22 -4.55 -0.71
N ASP A 268 -0.32 -4.94 -1.62
CA ASP A 268 -0.59 -5.71 -2.82
C ASP A 268 0.01 -7.12 -2.78
N PRO A 269 -0.67 -8.14 -3.34
CA PRO A 269 -0.19 -9.52 -3.34
C PRO A 269 0.85 -9.81 -4.43
N GLY A 270 1.56 -8.82 -5.00
CA GLY A 270 2.63 -9.02 -5.98
C GLY A 270 2.17 -8.90 -7.45
N LEU A 271 1.10 -8.16 -7.70
CA LEU A 271 0.52 -7.93 -9.02
C LEU A 271 1.39 -6.97 -9.86
N PRO A 272 1.29 -7.02 -11.22
CA PRO A 272 2.04 -6.13 -12.09
C PRO A 272 1.79 -4.63 -11.78
N PHE A 273 2.87 -3.87 -11.56
CA PHE A 273 2.81 -2.46 -11.19
C PHE A 273 3.89 -1.63 -11.90
N PHE A 274 3.68 -1.40 -13.19
CA PHE A 274 4.54 -0.54 -13.99
C PHE A 274 4.28 0.94 -13.69
N MET A 275 5.37 1.70 -13.57
CA MET A 275 5.36 3.13 -13.22
C MET A 275 6.24 3.95 -14.17
N ILE A 276 6.42 3.51 -15.42
CA ILE A 276 7.31 4.16 -16.40
C ILE A 276 6.86 5.61 -16.65
N ARG A 277 5.58 5.82 -17.00
CA ARG A 277 5.04 7.17 -17.22
C ARG A 277 5.08 8.03 -15.95
N ARG A 278 4.75 7.44 -14.80
CA ARG A 278 4.83 8.11 -13.50
C ARG A 278 6.24 8.60 -13.21
N ILE A 279 7.25 7.74 -13.32
CA ILE A 279 8.64 8.06 -13.00
C ILE A 279 9.22 9.07 -14.00
N ARG A 280 8.87 8.94 -15.29
CA ARG A 280 9.21 9.93 -16.34
C ARG A 280 8.77 11.35 -15.96
N GLN A 281 7.64 11.50 -15.28
CA GLN A 281 7.09 12.80 -14.87
C GLN A 281 7.56 13.23 -13.47
N GLU A 282 7.48 12.31 -12.51
CA GLU A 282 7.65 12.58 -11.08
C GLU A 282 9.08 12.99 -10.73
N VAL A 283 10.09 12.38 -11.36
CA VAL A 283 11.50 12.66 -11.04
C VAL A 283 11.92 14.07 -11.50
N PRO A 284 11.70 14.49 -12.76
CA PRO A 284 11.99 15.87 -13.19
C PRO A 284 11.23 16.93 -12.37
N LEU A 285 9.95 16.67 -12.05
CA LEU A 285 9.16 17.56 -11.21
C LEU A 285 9.72 17.64 -9.78
N GLY A 286 10.15 16.52 -9.21
CA GLY A 286 10.82 16.50 -7.91
C GLY A 286 12.10 17.34 -7.88
N HIS A 287 12.88 17.34 -8.96
CA HIS A 287 14.04 18.24 -9.09
C HIS A 287 13.60 19.70 -9.09
N LYS A 288 12.56 20.05 -9.87
CA LYS A 288 11.97 21.41 -9.89
C LYS A 288 11.44 21.86 -8.53
N LEU A 289 10.93 20.94 -7.72
CA LEU A 289 10.43 21.21 -6.36
C LEU A 289 11.54 21.29 -5.30
N GLY A 290 12.81 21.04 -5.66
CA GLY A 290 13.94 21.14 -4.75
C GLY A 290 14.15 19.94 -3.83
N ILE A 291 13.67 18.75 -4.21
CA ILE A 291 13.95 17.52 -3.47
C ILE A 291 15.47 17.25 -3.48
N ALA A 292 16.09 17.15 -2.31
CA ALA A 292 17.53 16.95 -2.16
C ALA A 292 17.95 15.49 -2.37
N GLY A 293 17.03 14.55 -2.22
CA GLY A 293 17.28 13.15 -2.49
C GLY A 293 16.09 12.25 -2.32
N TRP A 294 16.25 11.04 -2.82
CA TRP A 294 15.25 9.99 -2.82
C TRP A 294 15.80 8.79 -2.05
N ARG A 295 15.03 8.33 -1.07
CA ARG A 295 15.15 6.96 -0.56
C ARG A 295 13.75 6.38 -0.58
N THR A 296 13.38 5.88 -1.75
CA THR A 296 12.01 5.48 -2.05
C THR A 296 11.77 4.02 -1.73
N GLU A 297 10.68 3.68 -1.04
CA GLU A 297 10.31 2.27 -0.90
C GLU A 297 10.00 1.65 -2.28
N ALA A 298 10.77 0.63 -2.62
CA ALA A 298 10.76 -0.09 -3.88
C ALA A 298 11.24 -1.53 -3.61
N PRO A 299 10.38 -2.44 -3.11
CA PRO A 299 10.73 -3.85 -2.88
C PRO A 299 11.26 -4.55 -4.14
N ALA A 300 11.91 -5.70 -4.02
CA ALA A 300 12.43 -6.45 -5.17
C ALA A 300 11.34 -7.17 -6.00
N GLU A 301 10.49 -6.41 -6.71
CA GLU A 301 9.41 -6.93 -7.57
C GLU A 301 9.79 -6.84 -9.06
N TRP A 302 10.78 -7.62 -9.49
CA TRP A 302 11.36 -7.49 -10.82
C TRP A 302 10.37 -7.80 -11.95
N ALA A 303 9.56 -8.85 -11.81
CA ALA A 303 8.67 -9.29 -12.88
C ALA A 303 7.57 -8.25 -13.23
N GLY A 304 7.12 -7.48 -12.24
CA GLY A 304 6.05 -6.49 -12.40
C GLY A 304 6.52 -5.04 -12.60
N SER A 305 7.83 -4.76 -12.48
CA SER A 305 8.29 -3.37 -12.37
C SER A 305 9.80 -3.12 -12.61
N CYS A 306 10.52 -4.08 -13.19
CA CYS A 306 11.93 -3.95 -13.61
C CYS A 306 12.24 -2.67 -14.41
N PRO A 307 11.57 -2.35 -15.53
CA PRO A 307 11.90 -1.15 -16.32
C PRO A 307 11.71 0.14 -15.52
N SER A 308 10.73 0.18 -14.61
CA SER A 308 10.49 1.33 -13.74
C SER A 308 11.66 1.58 -12.78
N ARG A 309 12.27 0.53 -12.21
CA ARG A 309 13.43 0.66 -11.29
C ARG A 309 14.68 1.12 -12.02
N TYR A 310 14.93 0.55 -13.19
CA TYR A 310 16.02 0.98 -14.05
C TYR A 310 15.87 2.45 -14.41
N LEU A 311 14.68 2.87 -14.86
CA LEU A 311 14.41 4.25 -15.22
C LEU A 311 14.56 5.20 -14.03
N ALA A 312 14.04 4.82 -12.85
CA ALA A 312 14.19 5.62 -11.63
C ALA A 312 15.66 5.88 -11.31
N ALA A 313 16.51 4.84 -11.39
CA ALA A 313 17.93 4.98 -11.10
C ALA A 313 18.64 5.91 -12.11
N LYS A 314 18.33 5.78 -13.40
CA LYS A 314 18.90 6.66 -14.43
C LYS A 314 18.44 8.11 -14.27
N LEU A 315 17.16 8.36 -13.98
CA LEU A 315 16.63 9.72 -13.79
C LEU A 315 17.06 10.35 -12.46
N MET A 316 17.30 9.57 -11.41
CA MET A 316 17.89 10.08 -10.17
C MET A 316 19.34 10.54 -10.39
N TRP A 317 20.06 9.94 -11.34
CA TRP A 317 21.38 10.43 -11.76
C TRP A 317 21.27 11.63 -12.70
N ASP A 318 20.42 11.55 -13.72
CA ASP A 318 20.19 12.63 -14.67
C ASP A 318 18.70 12.79 -14.96
N HIS A 319 18.06 13.77 -14.31
CA HIS A 319 16.63 14.04 -14.45
C HIS A 319 16.25 14.57 -15.83
N THR A 320 17.22 14.92 -16.68
CA THR A 320 17.02 15.39 -18.05
C THR A 320 17.25 14.31 -19.10
N ALA A 321 17.64 13.10 -18.68
CA ALA A 321 17.92 12.00 -19.60
C ALA A 321 16.70 11.66 -20.46
N ASP A 322 16.95 11.39 -21.74
CA ASP A 322 15.92 10.99 -22.69
C ASP A 322 15.38 9.59 -22.35
N VAL A 323 14.17 9.59 -21.80
CA VAL A 323 13.49 8.36 -21.37
C VAL A 323 13.16 7.44 -22.53
N ASP A 324 12.84 7.98 -23.71
CA ASP A 324 12.54 7.15 -24.88
C ASP A 324 13.81 6.41 -25.34
N THR A 325 14.94 7.10 -25.39
CA THR A 325 16.24 6.47 -25.68
C THR A 325 16.61 5.39 -24.64
N LEU A 326 16.41 5.66 -23.34
CA LEU A 326 16.67 4.68 -22.28
C LEU A 326 15.79 3.43 -22.40
N LEU A 327 14.51 3.61 -22.72
CA LEU A 327 13.57 2.50 -22.91
C LEU A 327 13.88 1.70 -24.18
N GLN A 328 14.23 2.35 -25.28
CA GLN A 328 14.64 1.65 -26.50
C GLN A 328 15.92 0.82 -26.29
N ASP A 329 16.91 1.35 -25.56
CA ASP A 329 18.09 0.59 -25.17
C ASP A 329 17.73 -0.60 -24.25
N PHE A 330 16.82 -0.39 -23.28
CA PHE A 330 16.28 -1.46 -22.44
C PHE A 330 15.62 -2.56 -23.28
N TYR A 331 14.63 -2.22 -24.11
CA TYR A 331 13.89 -3.20 -24.89
C TYR A 331 14.81 -3.98 -25.84
N GLY A 332 15.66 -3.27 -26.59
CA GLY A 332 16.58 -3.87 -27.54
C GLY A 332 17.61 -4.80 -26.90
N LYS A 333 18.26 -4.39 -25.80
CA LYS A 333 19.33 -5.20 -25.17
C LYS A 333 18.81 -6.25 -24.21
N PHE A 334 17.72 -5.96 -23.51
CA PHE A 334 17.15 -6.90 -22.56
C PHE A 334 16.37 -8.01 -23.27
N PHE A 335 15.57 -7.70 -24.28
CA PHE A 335 14.75 -8.71 -24.96
C PHE A 335 15.26 -9.16 -26.33
N GLY A 336 16.22 -8.44 -26.92
CA GLY A 336 16.82 -8.83 -28.19
C GLY A 336 15.75 -8.95 -29.29
N PRO A 337 15.67 -10.11 -29.99
CA PRO A 337 14.66 -10.32 -31.02
C PRO A 337 13.20 -10.17 -30.56
N ALA A 338 12.91 -10.31 -29.26
CA ALA A 338 11.58 -10.13 -28.68
C ALA A 338 11.28 -8.68 -28.25
N ALA A 339 12.15 -7.71 -28.58
CA ALA A 339 12.00 -6.31 -28.14
C ALA A 339 10.64 -5.69 -28.47
N ALA A 340 10.18 -5.81 -29.72
CA ALA A 340 8.92 -5.20 -30.16
C ALA A 340 7.68 -5.74 -29.42
N PRO A 341 7.43 -7.06 -29.35
CA PRO A 341 6.27 -7.56 -28.60
C PRO A 341 6.40 -7.32 -27.08
N MET A 342 7.61 -7.33 -26.51
CA MET A 342 7.80 -7.00 -25.09
C MET A 342 7.56 -5.53 -24.79
N GLN A 343 7.96 -4.62 -25.68
CA GLN A 343 7.61 -3.20 -25.59
C GLN A 343 6.08 -3.03 -25.62
N GLN A 344 5.40 -3.70 -26.56
CA GLN A 344 3.94 -3.66 -26.65
C GLN A 344 3.27 -4.13 -25.35
N TYR A 345 3.74 -5.24 -24.77
CA TYR A 345 3.23 -5.74 -23.48
C TYR A 345 3.43 -4.72 -22.36
N ILE A 346 4.68 -4.29 -22.13
CA ILE A 346 5.03 -3.41 -21.00
C ILE A 346 4.32 -2.06 -21.11
N GLU A 347 4.31 -1.44 -22.29
CA GLU A 347 3.68 -0.13 -22.47
C GLU A 347 2.15 -0.20 -22.34
N MET A 348 1.53 -1.31 -22.76
CA MET A 348 0.10 -1.52 -22.60
C MET A 348 -0.29 -1.66 -21.12
N MET A 349 0.47 -2.41 -20.34
CA MET A 349 0.24 -2.56 -18.91
C MET A 349 0.50 -1.24 -18.16
N ASP A 350 1.60 -0.54 -18.48
CA ASP A 350 1.92 0.77 -17.89
C ASP A 350 0.87 1.83 -18.22
N ARG A 351 0.42 1.91 -19.47
CA ARG A 351 -0.62 2.85 -19.88
C ARG A 351 -1.92 2.60 -19.14
N ALA A 352 -2.35 1.34 -19.03
CA ALA A 352 -3.56 0.99 -18.31
C ALA A 352 -3.52 1.45 -16.84
N GLY A 353 -2.38 1.29 -16.18
CA GLY A 353 -2.17 1.80 -14.83
C GLY A 353 -2.14 3.33 -14.74
N HIS A 354 -1.61 4.02 -15.75
CA HIS A 354 -1.50 5.49 -15.78
C HIS A 354 -2.84 6.19 -16.11
N GLU A 355 -3.67 5.57 -16.94
CA GLU A 355 -4.95 6.10 -17.42
C GLU A 355 -6.15 5.61 -16.57
N ALA A 356 -5.91 4.76 -15.59
CA ALA A 356 -6.95 4.24 -14.71
C ALA A 356 -7.53 5.34 -13.82
N ASP A 357 -8.83 5.59 -13.91
CA ASP A 357 -9.56 6.45 -12.98
C ASP A 357 -9.86 5.74 -11.63
N TYR A 358 -8.85 5.03 -11.13
CA TYR A 358 -8.87 4.29 -9.88
C TYR A 358 -7.66 4.75 -9.07
N HIS A 359 -7.93 5.37 -7.92
CA HIS A 359 -6.87 5.94 -7.09
C HIS A 359 -6.76 5.19 -5.76
N THR A 360 -5.59 5.28 -5.13
CA THR A 360 -5.01 4.32 -4.17
C THR A 360 -4.39 3.09 -4.83
N GLY A 361 -3.38 2.54 -4.15
CA GLY A 361 -2.72 1.32 -4.57
C GLY A 361 -3.36 0.11 -3.91
N CYS A 362 -4.65 -0.08 -4.16
CA CYS A 362 -5.44 -1.22 -3.70
C CYS A 362 -5.49 -2.29 -4.80
N SER A 363 -5.48 -3.57 -4.42
CA SER A 363 -5.50 -4.69 -5.38
C SER A 363 -6.91 -5.11 -5.82
N TRP A 364 -7.98 -4.59 -5.18
CA TRP A 364 -9.37 -4.91 -5.54
C TRP A 364 -9.74 -4.45 -6.94
N ASP A 365 -9.11 -3.36 -7.40
CA ASP A 365 -9.47 -2.71 -8.66
C ASP A 365 -8.63 -3.23 -9.83
N THR A 366 -7.78 -4.22 -9.57
CA THR A 366 -6.88 -4.81 -10.55
C THR A 366 -7.62 -5.29 -11.80
N ALA A 367 -8.78 -5.93 -11.63
CA ALA A 367 -9.59 -6.41 -12.76
C ALA A 367 -10.14 -5.25 -13.62
N LEU A 368 -10.37 -4.09 -13.00
CA LEU A 368 -10.84 -2.88 -13.66
C LEU A 368 -9.70 -2.13 -14.37
N VAL A 369 -8.50 -2.11 -13.77
CA VAL A 369 -7.28 -1.55 -14.36
C VAL A 369 -6.84 -2.41 -15.56
N TYR A 370 -6.88 -3.74 -15.43
CA TYR A 370 -6.44 -4.68 -16.45
C TYR A 370 -7.62 -5.55 -16.90
N PRO A 371 -8.57 -5.04 -17.71
CA PRO A 371 -9.76 -5.80 -18.11
C PRO A 371 -9.43 -6.97 -19.05
N ALA A 372 -10.36 -7.92 -19.22
CA ALA A 372 -10.12 -9.18 -19.93
C ALA A 372 -9.60 -8.99 -21.35
N ARG A 373 -10.13 -8.00 -22.07
CA ARG A 373 -9.66 -7.63 -23.41
C ARG A 373 -8.19 -7.20 -23.43
N LEU A 374 -7.75 -6.44 -22.43
CA LEU A 374 -6.38 -5.98 -22.32
C LEU A 374 -5.45 -7.14 -21.96
N ARG A 375 -5.81 -7.97 -20.98
CA ARG A 375 -5.02 -9.16 -20.59
C ARG A 375 -4.88 -10.16 -21.75
N ALA A 376 -5.93 -10.36 -22.53
CA ALA A 376 -5.86 -11.18 -23.75
C ALA A 376 -4.90 -10.59 -24.80
N ALA A 377 -4.85 -9.26 -24.96
CA ALA A 377 -3.89 -8.61 -25.84
C ALA A 377 -2.45 -8.71 -25.30
N ALA A 378 -2.27 -8.53 -23.99
CA ALA A 378 -1.00 -8.72 -23.29
C ALA A 378 -0.47 -10.16 -23.46
N ARG A 379 -1.33 -11.16 -23.32
CA ARG A 379 -0.99 -12.57 -23.51
C ARG A 379 -0.50 -12.86 -24.93
N ARG A 380 -1.19 -12.35 -25.97
CA ARG A 380 -0.73 -12.49 -27.37
C ARG A 380 0.64 -11.87 -27.61
N ALA A 381 0.92 -10.71 -27.02
CA ALA A 381 2.23 -10.08 -27.13
C ALA A 381 3.32 -10.95 -26.47
N LEU A 382 3.06 -11.52 -25.29
CA LEU A 382 4.00 -12.42 -24.60
C LEU A 382 4.20 -13.76 -25.33
N GLU A 383 3.15 -14.31 -25.95
CA GLU A 383 3.25 -15.52 -26.77
C GLU A 383 4.13 -15.29 -28.02
N GLU A 384 3.96 -14.16 -28.69
CA GLU A 384 4.82 -13.79 -29.82
C GLU A 384 6.26 -13.53 -29.36
N ALA A 385 6.45 -12.84 -28.22
CA ALA A 385 7.78 -12.65 -27.62
C ALA A 385 8.46 -13.99 -27.32
N GLY A 386 7.73 -14.97 -26.78
CA GLY A 386 8.24 -16.31 -26.52
C GLY A 386 8.67 -17.04 -27.79
N ARG A 387 7.94 -16.86 -28.90
CA ARG A 387 8.28 -17.42 -30.21
C ARG A 387 9.53 -16.78 -30.82
N LEU A 388 9.75 -15.48 -30.59
CA LEU A 388 10.90 -14.73 -31.10
C LEU A 388 12.15 -14.85 -30.21
N ALA A 389 12.05 -15.36 -28.98
CA ALA A 389 13.16 -15.47 -28.05
C ALA A 389 13.68 -16.91 -27.86
N PRO A 390 14.20 -17.59 -28.91
CA PRO A 390 14.63 -18.99 -28.78
C PRO A 390 15.93 -19.16 -27.99
N ALA A 391 16.73 -18.10 -27.83
CA ALA A 391 17.96 -18.15 -27.02
C ALA A 391 17.61 -18.21 -25.52
N ALA A 392 18.34 -19.08 -24.79
CA ALA A 392 18.00 -19.42 -23.40
C ALA A 392 17.84 -18.20 -22.47
N LEU A 393 18.66 -17.16 -22.62
CA LEU A 393 18.58 -15.96 -21.77
C LEU A 393 17.35 -15.10 -22.09
N TYR A 394 17.08 -14.83 -23.37
CA TYR A 394 15.90 -14.05 -23.76
C TYR A 394 14.60 -14.78 -23.40
N ALA A 395 14.57 -16.12 -23.56
CA ALA A 395 13.44 -16.94 -23.12
C ALA A 395 13.16 -16.78 -21.61
N LYS A 396 14.19 -16.85 -20.76
CA LYS A 396 14.05 -16.62 -19.31
C LYS A 396 13.55 -15.20 -19.00
N ARG A 397 14.01 -14.21 -19.76
CA ARG A 397 13.57 -12.81 -19.60
C ARG A 397 12.12 -12.61 -19.99
N VAL A 398 11.63 -13.23 -21.05
CA VAL A 398 10.20 -13.21 -21.41
C VAL A 398 9.39 -13.98 -20.37
N TRP A 399 9.87 -15.16 -19.96
CA TRP A 399 9.20 -16.02 -18.98
C TRP A 399 8.83 -15.31 -17.69
N MET A 400 9.70 -14.44 -17.14
CA MET A 400 9.36 -13.72 -15.90
C MET A 400 8.10 -12.87 -16.04
N TYR A 401 7.91 -12.22 -17.19
CA TYR A 401 6.72 -11.39 -17.45
C TYR A 401 5.50 -12.25 -17.76
N THR A 402 5.67 -13.38 -18.44
CA THR A 402 4.62 -14.39 -18.63
C THR A 402 4.09 -14.88 -17.30
N ARG A 403 4.96 -15.28 -16.36
CA ARG A 403 4.54 -15.68 -15.01
C ARG A 403 3.87 -14.55 -14.23
N SER A 404 4.34 -13.30 -14.39
CA SER A 404 3.67 -12.15 -13.78
C SER A 404 2.25 -11.94 -14.31
N LEU A 405 2.00 -12.14 -15.61
CA LEU A 405 0.65 -12.10 -16.19
C LEU A 405 -0.20 -13.31 -15.77
N ASP A 406 0.39 -14.51 -15.70
CA ASP A 406 -0.31 -15.71 -15.22
C ASP A 406 -0.74 -15.56 -13.75
N TYR A 407 0.10 -14.95 -12.91
CA TYR A 407 -0.24 -14.58 -11.54
C TYR A 407 -1.42 -13.59 -11.51
N LEU A 408 -1.38 -12.53 -12.34
CA LEU A 408 -2.50 -11.60 -12.47
C LEU A 408 -3.81 -12.29 -12.91
N ASP A 409 -3.75 -13.17 -13.91
CA ASP A 409 -4.94 -13.90 -14.40
C ASP A 409 -5.52 -14.85 -13.34
N ALA A 410 -4.66 -15.55 -12.58
CA ALA A 410 -5.10 -16.38 -11.46
C ALA A 410 -5.76 -15.53 -10.35
N PHE A 411 -5.23 -14.33 -10.07
CA PHE A 411 -5.81 -13.41 -9.08
C PHE A 411 -7.18 -12.90 -9.53
N VAL A 412 -7.32 -12.48 -10.79
CA VAL A 412 -8.62 -12.06 -11.34
C VAL A 412 -9.61 -13.22 -11.33
N THR A 413 -9.17 -14.42 -11.74
CA THR A 413 -10.02 -15.63 -11.70
C THR A 413 -10.50 -15.93 -10.28
N MET A 414 -9.60 -15.86 -9.29
CA MET A 414 -9.95 -16.05 -7.88
C MET A 414 -11.01 -15.05 -7.42
N MET A 415 -10.85 -13.76 -7.77
CA MET A 415 -11.79 -12.70 -7.39
C MET A 415 -13.15 -12.81 -8.09
N ASP A 416 -13.16 -13.16 -9.37
CA ASP A 416 -14.39 -13.35 -10.16
C ASP A 416 -15.16 -14.59 -9.67
N SER A 417 -14.48 -15.71 -9.43
CA SER A 417 -15.08 -16.96 -8.92
C SER A 417 -15.65 -16.77 -7.53
N ARG A 418 -14.90 -16.07 -6.65
CA ARG A 418 -15.38 -15.63 -5.33
C ARG A 418 -16.69 -14.85 -5.47
N THR A 419 -16.73 -13.87 -6.37
CA THR A 419 -17.92 -13.02 -6.58
C THR A 419 -19.14 -13.82 -7.06
N GLY A 420 -18.92 -14.85 -7.87
CA GLY A 420 -19.96 -15.77 -8.33
C GLY A 420 -20.30 -16.91 -7.36
N HIS A 421 -19.77 -16.90 -6.13
CA HIS A 421 -19.93 -17.94 -5.11
C HIS A 421 -19.38 -19.32 -5.51
N ASP A 422 -18.55 -19.42 -6.55
CA ASP A 422 -17.81 -20.64 -6.91
C ASP A 422 -16.49 -20.68 -6.16
N TYR A 423 -16.55 -21.08 -4.89
CA TYR A 423 -15.37 -21.14 -4.03
C TYR A 423 -14.45 -22.33 -4.33
N ALA A 424 -14.93 -23.37 -5.01
CA ALA A 424 -14.08 -24.45 -5.51
C ALA A 424 -13.13 -23.93 -6.59
N ALA A 425 -13.65 -23.19 -7.57
CA ALA A 425 -12.83 -22.52 -8.58
C ALA A 425 -11.94 -21.44 -7.95
N ALA A 426 -12.46 -20.66 -6.99
CA ALA A 426 -11.68 -19.63 -6.31
C ALA A 426 -10.49 -20.22 -5.53
N GLN A 427 -10.68 -21.34 -4.82
CA GLN A 427 -9.61 -22.03 -4.09
C GLN A 427 -8.55 -22.56 -5.06
N LYS A 428 -8.97 -23.20 -6.17
CA LYS A 428 -8.02 -23.67 -7.20
C LYS A 428 -7.19 -22.52 -7.79
N ALA A 429 -7.80 -21.35 -8.01
CA ALA A 429 -7.10 -20.16 -8.48
C ALA A 429 -6.12 -19.61 -7.43
N LEU A 430 -6.49 -19.65 -6.13
CA LEU A 430 -5.58 -19.34 -5.03
C LEU A 430 -4.37 -20.28 -5.01
N ASP A 431 -4.59 -21.59 -5.11
CA ASP A 431 -3.49 -22.57 -5.15
C ASP A 431 -2.55 -22.33 -6.35
N THR A 432 -3.11 -21.91 -7.49
CA THR A 432 -2.35 -21.53 -8.68
C THR A 432 -1.48 -20.29 -8.44
N LEU A 433 -2.01 -19.26 -7.76
CA LEU A 433 -1.22 -18.09 -7.35
C LEU A 433 -0.04 -18.50 -6.48
N GLU A 434 -0.29 -19.35 -5.48
CA GLU A 434 0.76 -19.79 -4.56
C GLU A 434 1.86 -20.55 -5.29
N ALA A 435 1.51 -21.46 -6.20
CA ALA A 435 2.48 -22.19 -7.02
C ALA A 435 3.36 -21.24 -7.86
N ILE A 436 2.76 -20.26 -8.56
CA ILE A 436 3.51 -19.29 -9.37
C ILE A 436 4.42 -18.41 -8.49
N ARG A 437 3.94 -18.03 -7.29
CA ARG A 437 4.76 -17.27 -6.33
C ARG A 437 6.00 -18.05 -5.91
N GLU A 438 5.85 -19.34 -5.59
CA GLU A 438 6.99 -20.19 -5.22
C GLU A 438 7.99 -20.32 -6.39
N GLU A 439 7.52 -20.43 -7.64
CA GLU A 439 8.39 -20.41 -8.84
C GLU A 439 9.19 -19.10 -8.93
N LEU A 440 8.55 -17.95 -8.73
CA LEU A 440 9.20 -16.63 -8.80
C LEU A 440 10.16 -16.38 -7.63
N TRP A 441 9.90 -16.96 -6.46
CA TRP A 441 10.77 -16.87 -5.28
C TRP A 441 11.97 -17.81 -5.34
N ALA A 442 11.86 -18.93 -6.07
CA ALA A 442 12.96 -19.88 -6.27
C ALA A 442 14.08 -19.33 -7.17
N HIS A 443 13.83 -18.25 -7.91
CA HIS A 443 14.84 -17.55 -8.70
C HIS A 443 15.83 -16.79 -7.80
N ASP A 444 17.09 -16.64 -8.25
CA ASP A 444 18.11 -15.82 -7.57
C ASP A 444 18.58 -14.66 -8.47
N PRO A 445 18.34 -13.39 -8.08
CA PRO A 445 17.52 -12.96 -6.94
C PRO A 445 16.03 -13.27 -7.15
N PRO A 446 15.22 -13.33 -6.07
CA PRO A 446 13.77 -13.52 -6.18
C PRO A 446 13.12 -12.48 -7.11
N LEU A 447 12.23 -12.92 -8.01
CA LEU A 447 11.59 -12.06 -9.01
C LEU A 447 10.31 -11.39 -8.50
N MET A 448 9.82 -11.81 -7.33
CA MET A 448 8.67 -11.27 -6.62
C MET A 448 9.05 -10.96 -5.17
N GLY A 449 8.53 -9.86 -4.63
CA GLY A 449 8.77 -9.47 -3.24
C GLY A 449 8.14 -10.45 -2.25
N ARG A 450 8.80 -10.70 -1.11
CA ARG A 450 8.31 -11.65 -0.09
C ARG A 450 7.03 -11.20 0.61
N LYS A 451 6.80 -9.88 0.71
CA LYS A 451 5.58 -9.31 1.31
C LYS A 451 4.29 -9.63 0.52
N ALA A 452 4.40 -10.08 -0.72
CA ALA A 452 3.27 -10.49 -1.55
C ALA A 452 2.39 -11.53 -0.83
N LYS A 453 3.01 -12.51 -0.15
CA LYS A 453 2.27 -13.53 0.63
C LYS A 453 1.54 -12.92 1.81
N ASP A 454 2.23 -12.06 2.59
CA ASP A 454 1.63 -11.43 3.77
C ASP A 454 0.36 -10.67 3.40
N TYR A 455 0.36 -9.95 2.27
CA TYR A 455 -0.80 -9.22 1.79
C TYR A 455 -1.88 -10.13 1.19
N LEU A 456 -1.50 -11.19 0.45
CA LEU A 456 -2.45 -12.18 -0.05
C LEU A 456 -3.21 -12.84 1.11
N ASP A 457 -2.50 -13.31 2.13
CA ASP A 457 -3.07 -13.95 3.32
C ASP A 457 -3.91 -12.98 4.16
N ARG A 458 -3.40 -11.76 4.32
CA ARG A 458 -4.08 -10.74 5.12
C ARG A 458 -5.41 -10.33 4.51
N TYR A 459 -5.50 -10.21 3.20
CA TYR A 459 -6.64 -9.57 2.55
C TYR A 459 -7.55 -10.49 1.74
N PHE A 460 -7.06 -11.64 1.27
CA PHE A 460 -7.79 -12.46 0.30
C PHE A 460 -7.91 -13.93 0.72
N SER A 461 -6.81 -14.59 1.13
CA SER A 461 -6.78 -16.05 1.31
C SER A 461 -7.84 -16.55 2.30
N THR A 462 -8.01 -15.87 3.44
CA THR A 462 -8.97 -16.30 4.47
C THR A 462 -10.40 -16.35 3.95
N THR A 463 -10.81 -15.36 3.15
CA THR A 463 -12.16 -15.30 2.58
C THR A 463 -12.38 -16.44 1.59
N ILE A 464 -11.38 -16.78 0.77
CA ILE A 464 -11.45 -17.89 -0.18
C ILE A 464 -11.56 -19.22 0.55
N GLN A 465 -10.67 -19.47 1.50
CA GLN A 465 -10.59 -20.72 2.26
C GLN A 465 -11.86 -20.96 3.09
N GLN A 466 -12.37 -19.93 3.78
CA GLN A 466 -13.63 -20.06 4.51
C GLN A 466 -14.80 -20.29 3.56
N GLY A 467 -14.95 -19.49 2.49
CA GLY A 467 -16.04 -19.68 1.54
C GLY A 467 -16.02 -21.08 0.91
N HIS A 468 -14.84 -21.62 0.60
CA HIS A 468 -14.66 -22.99 0.15
C HIS A 468 -15.17 -23.99 1.20
N ALA A 469 -14.74 -23.84 2.46
CA ALA A 469 -15.23 -24.69 3.54
C ALA A 469 -16.75 -24.61 3.72
N ARG A 470 -17.37 -23.44 3.53
CA ARG A 470 -18.83 -23.23 3.69
C ARG A 470 -19.67 -23.76 2.53
N THR A 471 -19.04 -24.14 1.43
CA THR A 471 -19.73 -24.62 0.21
C THR A 471 -19.29 -26.02 -0.21
N THR A 472 -18.49 -26.69 0.62
CA THR A 472 -17.98 -28.05 0.39
C THR A 472 -18.03 -28.87 1.69
N GLY A 473 -17.63 -30.15 1.62
CA GLY A 473 -17.52 -31.00 2.82
C GLY A 473 -18.86 -31.29 3.51
N GLY A 474 -19.97 -31.22 2.76
CA GLY A 474 -21.33 -31.39 3.27
C GLY A 474 -22.03 -30.10 3.69
N ASN A 475 -21.33 -28.97 3.72
CA ASN A 475 -21.99 -27.66 3.83
C ASN A 475 -22.59 -27.30 2.47
N GLU A 476 -23.77 -26.68 2.47
CA GLU A 476 -24.52 -26.35 1.24
C GLU A 476 -24.69 -24.85 1.09
N LEU A 477 -24.38 -24.30 -0.09
CA LEU A 477 -24.75 -22.94 -0.46
C LEU A 477 -26.28 -22.86 -0.62
N VAL A 478 -26.96 -22.15 0.29
CA VAL A 478 -28.41 -21.97 0.28
C VAL A 478 -28.80 -20.91 -0.73
N ALA A 479 -28.17 -19.73 -0.65
CA ALA A 479 -28.38 -18.64 -1.58
C ALA A 479 -27.24 -17.61 -1.53
N GLY A 480 -26.73 -17.21 -2.69
CA GLY A 480 -25.77 -16.11 -2.83
C GLY A 480 -26.48 -14.77 -3.04
N LEU A 481 -26.03 -13.72 -2.36
CA LEU A 481 -26.48 -12.35 -2.63
C LEU A 481 -25.65 -11.74 -3.76
N LYS A 482 -26.29 -10.98 -4.66
CA LYS A 482 -25.64 -10.38 -5.84
C LYS A 482 -24.65 -9.29 -5.42
N ASP A 483 -23.70 -9.00 -6.30
CA ASP A 483 -22.69 -7.93 -6.13
C ASP A 483 -23.32 -6.53 -6.04
N GLN A 484 -24.41 -6.26 -6.76
CA GLN A 484 -25.08 -4.96 -6.74
C GLN A 484 -26.19 -4.92 -5.69
N TRP A 485 -26.06 -4.03 -4.70
CA TRP A 485 -27.01 -3.81 -3.62
C TRP A 485 -27.67 -2.43 -3.74
N LEU A 486 -28.85 -2.27 -3.16
CA LEU A 486 -29.37 -0.95 -2.83
C LEU A 486 -28.54 -0.35 -1.70
N PHE A 487 -28.14 0.91 -1.83
CA PHE A 487 -27.18 1.56 -0.95
C PHE A 487 -27.57 2.98 -0.56
N GLN A 488 -27.21 3.36 0.66
CA GLN A 488 -27.42 4.70 1.20
C GLN A 488 -26.37 5.09 2.24
N ILE A 489 -25.75 6.27 2.08
CA ILE A 489 -24.88 6.84 3.12
C ILE A 489 -25.69 7.41 4.29
N ASP A 490 -25.14 7.34 5.49
CA ASP A 490 -25.76 7.83 6.73
C ASP A 490 -24.80 8.70 7.56
N PRO A 491 -24.43 9.89 7.05
CA PRO A 491 -23.50 10.79 7.75
C PRO A 491 -24.07 11.35 9.05
N LYS A 492 -25.39 11.25 9.27
CA LYS A 492 -26.09 11.76 10.45
C LYS A 492 -26.60 10.64 11.38
N GLN A 493 -26.34 9.39 11.04
CA GLN A 493 -26.68 8.21 11.83
C GLN A 493 -28.18 8.11 12.18
N VAL A 494 -29.03 8.47 11.23
CA VAL A 494 -30.49 8.47 11.42
C VAL A 494 -31.14 7.15 11.01
N GLY A 495 -30.41 6.28 10.30
CA GLY A 495 -30.97 5.11 9.61
C GLY A 495 -31.73 4.14 10.52
N GLU A 496 -31.22 3.88 11.73
CA GLU A 496 -31.92 3.05 12.72
C GLU A 496 -33.21 3.71 13.21
N ALA A 497 -33.17 5.01 13.50
CA ALA A 497 -34.31 5.78 14.02
C ALA A 497 -35.45 5.91 12.99
N VAL A 498 -35.11 6.09 11.71
CA VAL A 498 -36.09 6.17 10.61
C VAL A 498 -36.52 4.79 10.11
N GLY A 499 -35.87 3.71 10.55
CA GLY A 499 -36.29 2.34 10.31
C GLY A 499 -35.88 1.75 8.96
N TRP A 500 -34.71 2.11 8.42
CA TRP A 500 -34.22 1.54 7.13
C TRP A 500 -34.00 0.03 7.15
N TRP A 501 -33.83 -0.56 8.34
CA TRP A 501 -33.74 -2.01 8.55
C TRP A 501 -35.07 -2.77 8.39
N LYS A 502 -36.21 -2.07 8.33
CA LYS A 502 -37.53 -2.69 8.24
C LYS A 502 -37.77 -3.27 6.83
N PRO A 503 -38.34 -4.48 6.69
CA PRO A 503 -38.66 -5.08 5.39
C PRO A 503 -39.60 -4.23 4.55
N GLU A 504 -40.49 -3.45 5.17
CA GLU A 504 -41.50 -2.62 4.51
C GLU A 504 -40.96 -1.23 4.12
N ALA A 505 -39.73 -0.90 4.50
CA ALA A 505 -39.11 0.38 4.14
C ALA A 505 -38.86 0.45 2.63
N THR A 506 -39.64 1.28 1.94
CA THR A 506 -39.59 1.47 0.48
C THR A 506 -39.05 2.84 0.04
N GLY A 507 -38.98 3.81 0.97
CA GLY A 507 -38.37 5.13 0.74
C GLY A 507 -36.88 5.19 1.08
N GLY A 508 -36.24 6.34 0.85
CA GLY A 508 -34.85 6.59 1.26
C GLY A 508 -33.92 7.10 0.14
N ASN A 509 -34.32 7.05 -1.13
CA ASN A 509 -33.45 7.34 -2.28
C ASN A 509 -32.23 6.40 -2.38
N TRP A 510 -32.45 5.11 -2.10
CA TRP A 510 -31.44 4.08 -2.29
C TRP A 510 -30.93 4.06 -3.74
N SER A 511 -29.60 3.98 -3.89
CA SER A 511 -28.94 3.90 -5.19
C SER A 511 -28.19 2.57 -5.32
N PRO A 512 -28.03 2.00 -6.52
CA PRO A 512 -27.23 0.78 -6.68
C PRO A 512 -25.75 1.05 -6.38
N ILE A 513 -25.10 0.11 -5.67
CA ILE A 513 -23.65 0.08 -5.48
C ILE A 513 -23.13 -1.36 -5.61
N ARG A 514 -21.90 -1.53 -6.10
CA ARG A 514 -21.18 -2.81 -6.09
C ARG A 514 -20.44 -3.01 -4.77
N THR A 515 -20.33 -4.25 -4.31
CA THR A 515 -19.72 -4.61 -3.02
C THR A 515 -18.48 -5.50 -3.15
N CYS A 516 -18.34 -6.23 -4.25
CA CYS A 516 -17.31 -7.25 -4.43
C CYS A 516 -16.37 -6.93 -5.60
N THR A 517 -16.91 -6.33 -6.67
CA THR A 517 -16.16 -6.03 -7.89
C THR A 517 -15.68 -4.58 -8.00
N SER A 518 -16.07 -3.72 -7.05
CA SER A 518 -15.61 -2.33 -6.99
C SER A 518 -15.62 -1.84 -5.54
N THR A 519 -14.73 -0.88 -5.25
CA THR A 519 -14.58 -0.28 -3.93
C THR A 519 -15.45 0.97 -3.79
N TRP A 520 -15.65 1.47 -2.57
CA TRP A 520 -16.27 2.77 -2.34
C TRP A 520 -15.52 3.92 -3.03
N SER A 521 -14.19 3.90 -2.98
CA SER A 521 -13.37 4.94 -3.63
C SER A 521 -13.70 5.09 -5.11
N ASN A 522 -13.88 3.97 -5.81
CA ASN A 522 -14.14 3.96 -7.24
C ASN A 522 -15.60 4.23 -7.61
N GLN A 523 -16.47 4.32 -6.60
CA GLN A 523 -17.88 4.62 -6.75
C GLN A 523 -18.22 6.01 -6.18
N GLY A 524 -17.21 6.90 -6.09
CA GLY A 524 -17.37 8.30 -5.70
C GLY A 524 -17.36 8.56 -4.19
N LEU A 525 -17.04 7.56 -3.37
CA LEU A 525 -17.08 7.64 -1.90
C LEU A 525 -15.69 7.63 -1.25
N ARG A 526 -14.66 8.01 -1.99
CA ARG A 526 -13.24 8.00 -1.56
C ARG A 526 -12.99 8.70 -0.23
N TYR A 527 -13.63 9.85 -0.03
CA TYR A 527 -13.46 10.68 1.16
C TYR A 527 -14.60 10.52 2.17
N TYR A 528 -15.53 9.58 1.94
CA TYR A 528 -16.65 9.37 2.85
C TYR A 528 -16.22 8.58 4.09
N LYS A 529 -16.52 9.14 5.27
CA LYS A 529 -16.38 8.50 6.57
C LYS A 529 -17.71 8.59 7.31
N GLY A 530 -18.16 7.45 7.85
CA GLY A 530 -19.46 7.34 8.51
C GLY A 530 -20.09 5.96 8.33
N LEU A 531 -21.39 5.90 8.62
CA LEU A 531 -22.21 4.71 8.43
C LEU A 531 -22.75 4.64 7.01
N ALA A 532 -22.94 3.44 6.48
CA ALA A 532 -23.68 3.26 5.24
C ALA A 532 -24.48 1.96 5.28
N TRP A 533 -25.61 2.01 4.59
CA TRP A 533 -26.62 0.96 4.61
C TRP A 533 -26.67 0.26 3.26
N TYR A 534 -26.87 -1.04 3.33
CA TYR A 534 -27.01 -1.94 2.20
C TYR A 534 -28.30 -2.73 2.34
N ARG A 535 -29.02 -2.91 1.24
CA ARG A 535 -30.25 -3.68 1.20
C ARG A 535 -30.31 -4.56 -0.05
N GLN A 536 -30.71 -5.81 0.13
CA GLN A 536 -30.98 -6.72 -0.97
C GLN A 536 -32.04 -7.75 -0.57
N THR A 537 -32.81 -8.21 -1.56
CA THR A 537 -33.77 -9.30 -1.39
C THR A 537 -33.21 -10.57 -2.03
N VAL A 538 -33.34 -11.70 -1.33
CA VAL A 538 -32.91 -13.01 -1.84
C VAL A 538 -33.95 -14.08 -1.49
N ARG A 539 -34.17 -15.01 -2.43
CA ARG A 539 -35.10 -16.12 -2.28
C ARG A 539 -34.40 -17.26 -1.56
N ILE A 540 -34.99 -17.77 -0.48
CA ILE A 540 -34.51 -18.99 0.19
C ILE A 540 -35.37 -20.16 -0.27
N PRO A 541 -34.80 -21.25 -0.82
CA PRO A 541 -35.57 -22.40 -1.26
C PRO A 541 -36.33 -23.09 -0.11
N GLU A 542 -37.51 -23.65 -0.40
CA GLU A 542 -38.38 -24.30 0.60
C GLU A 542 -37.76 -25.55 1.22
N GLU A 543 -36.85 -26.23 0.52
CA GLU A 543 -36.11 -27.40 1.01
C GLU A 543 -35.16 -27.12 2.19
N TYR A 544 -35.00 -25.84 2.56
CA TYR A 544 -34.26 -25.42 3.74
C TYR A 544 -35.16 -25.08 4.94
N GLU A 545 -36.47 -25.30 4.85
CA GLU A 545 -37.40 -25.16 5.98
C GLU A 545 -36.95 -26.03 7.17
N GLY A 546 -36.86 -25.43 8.35
CA GLY A 546 -36.43 -26.11 9.58
C GLY A 546 -34.95 -26.52 9.63
N LYS A 547 -34.14 -26.24 8.59
CA LYS A 547 -32.69 -26.44 8.62
C LYS A 547 -32.00 -25.25 9.30
N ARG A 548 -30.83 -25.51 9.87
CA ARG A 548 -29.93 -24.45 10.33
C ARG A 548 -29.43 -23.66 9.12
N ILE A 549 -29.49 -22.33 9.18
CA ILE A 549 -29.06 -21.44 8.11
C ILE A 549 -28.22 -20.32 8.69
N PHE A 550 -26.99 -20.17 8.23
CA PHE A 550 -26.08 -19.10 8.64
C PHE A 550 -25.91 -18.09 7.52
N LEU A 551 -25.82 -16.81 7.87
CA LEU A 551 -25.41 -15.73 6.97
C LEU A 551 -23.92 -15.49 7.15
N TRP A 552 -23.16 -15.69 6.08
CA TRP A 552 -21.73 -15.44 6.02
C TRP A 552 -21.46 -14.21 5.15
N CYS A 553 -20.64 -13.30 5.67
CA CYS A 553 -20.18 -12.11 4.96
C CYS A 553 -18.66 -12.24 4.74
N GLY A 554 -18.23 -12.28 3.48
CA GLY A 554 -16.87 -12.67 3.13
C GLY A 554 -15.79 -11.65 3.44
N ALA A 555 -16.13 -10.36 3.41
CA ALA A 555 -15.26 -9.28 3.86
C ALA A 555 -16.05 -7.97 3.99
N MET A 556 -15.69 -7.18 4.99
CA MET A 556 -16.25 -5.85 5.26
C MET A 556 -15.16 -4.95 5.82
N ASP A 557 -15.46 -3.65 5.86
CA ASP A 557 -14.64 -2.66 6.54
C ASP A 557 -15.13 -2.44 7.97
N GLU A 558 -14.19 -2.45 8.91
CA GLU A 558 -14.33 -2.25 10.37
C GLU A 558 -15.40 -3.06 11.12
N LEU A 559 -16.69 -2.75 10.94
CA LEU A 559 -17.82 -3.27 11.70
C LEU A 559 -19.09 -3.29 10.85
N ALA A 560 -19.91 -4.33 11.03
CA ALA A 560 -21.22 -4.46 10.40
C ALA A 560 -22.30 -4.90 11.40
N LYS A 561 -23.52 -4.37 11.27
CA LYS A 561 -24.74 -4.85 11.92
C LYS A 561 -25.68 -5.38 10.85
N VAL A 562 -26.24 -6.57 11.08
CA VAL A 562 -26.99 -7.31 10.06
C VAL A 562 -28.41 -7.58 10.55
N TRP A 563 -29.37 -7.35 9.65
CA TRP A 563 -30.76 -7.70 9.82
C TRP A 563 -31.23 -8.65 8.71
N VAL A 564 -32.08 -9.60 9.07
CA VAL A 564 -32.83 -10.44 8.13
C VAL A 564 -34.31 -10.33 8.50
N ASN A 565 -35.15 -9.96 7.55
CA ASN A 565 -36.58 -9.75 7.74
C ASN A 565 -36.92 -8.86 8.95
N GLY A 566 -36.11 -7.82 9.19
CA GLY A 566 -36.29 -6.87 10.28
C GLY A 566 -35.77 -7.33 11.65
N GLN A 567 -35.28 -8.57 11.76
CA GLN A 567 -34.66 -9.08 12.99
C GLN A 567 -33.15 -8.89 12.93
N VAL A 568 -32.55 -8.39 14.02
CA VAL A 568 -31.08 -8.33 14.15
C VAL A 568 -30.56 -9.75 14.30
N VAL A 569 -29.76 -10.21 13.34
CA VAL A 569 -29.14 -11.56 13.39
C VAL A 569 -27.71 -11.52 13.94
N GLY A 570 -27.05 -10.35 13.93
CA GLY A 570 -25.81 -10.17 14.66
C GLY A 570 -25.02 -8.93 14.31
N ILE A 571 -23.92 -8.75 15.04
CA ILE A 571 -22.94 -7.67 14.87
C ILE A 571 -21.57 -8.32 14.65
N SER A 572 -20.89 -7.91 13.59
CA SER A 572 -19.57 -8.44 13.27
C SER A 572 -18.56 -8.09 14.39
N PRO A 573 -17.52 -8.91 14.58
CA PRO A 573 -16.34 -8.47 15.32
C PRO A 573 -15.68 -7.25 14.64
N PRO A 574 -14.90 -6.45 15.38
CA PRO A 574 -14.07 -5.39 14.81
C PRO A 574 -12.91 -6.03 14.02
N LEU A 575 -13.14 -6.16 12.72
CA LEU A 575 -12.25 -6.80 11.75
C LEU A 575 -12.29 -6.02 10.45
N THR A 576 -11.13 -5.87 9.82
CA THR A 576 -11.00 -5.20 8.52
C THR A 576 -10.62 -6.24 7.48
N PHE A 577 -11.44 -6.38 6.43
CA PHE A 577 -11.24 -7.31 5.31
C PHE A 577 -11.19 -8.79 5.69
N LYS A 578 -11.88 -9.17 6.77
CA LYS A 578 -11.99 -10.57 7.17
C LYS A 578 -13.45 -11.02 7.18
N PRO A 579 -13.72 -12.31 6.94
CA PRO A 579 -15.06 -12.83 6.99
C PRO A 579 -15.62 -12.87 8.42
N PHE A 580 -16.95 -12.85 8.51
CA PHE A 580 -17.70 -13.19 9.73
C PHE A 580 -19.01 -13.88 9.36
N GLU A 581 -19.58 -14.64 10.30
CA GLU A 581 -20.86 -15.31 10.15
C GLU A 581 -21.74 -15.19 11.39
N VAL A 582 -23.05 -15.19 11.14
CA VAL A 582 -24.10 -15.08 12.16
C VAL A 582 -25.18 -16.11 11.88
N ASP A 583 -25.83 -16.55 12.94
CA ASP A 583 -26.95 -17.47 12.86
C ASP A 583 -28.21 -16.72 12.41
N ALA A 584 -28.77 -17.14 11.27
CA ALA A 584 -29.95 -16.51 10.69
C ALA A 584 -31.17 -17.45 10.69
N THR A 585 -31.07 -18.61 11.36
CA THR A 585 -32.06 -19.70 11.29
C THR A 585 -33.47 -19.20 11.60
N GLU A 586 -33.67 -18.50 12.71
CA GLU A 586 -34.98 -18.02 13.17
C GLU A 586 -35.52 -16.81 12.40
N ALA A 587 -34.63 -16.11 11.66
CA ALA A 587 -34.97 -14.88 10.95
C ALA A 587 -35.33 -15.12 9.48
N VAL A 588 -34.86 -16.23 8.91
CA VAL A 588 -35.13 -16.63 7.53
C VAL A 588 -36.50 -17.28 7.41
N ALA A 589 -37.21 -16.92 6.34
CA ALA A 589 -38.42 -17.62 5.90
C ALA A 589 -38.10 -18.43 4.65
N ALA A 590 -38.04 -19.77 4.76
CA ALA A 590 -37.84 -20.63 3.61
C ALA A 590 -39.07 -20.60 2.70
N GLY A 591 -38.87 -20.86 1.40
CA GLY A 591 -39.94 -20.72 0.42
C GLY A 591 -40.49 -19.29 0.31
N ARG A 592 -39.74 -18.27 0.75
CA ARG A 592 -40.09 -16.84 0.67
C ARG A 592 -38.89 -15.97 0.24
N ASP A 593 -39.21 -14.77 -0.21
CA ASP A 593 -38.22 -13.72 -0.38
C ASP A 593 -37.84 -13.16 0.99
N ASN A 594 -36.55 -13.00 1.23
CA ASN A 594 -35.98 -12.54 2.48
C ASN A 594 -35.28 -11.20 2.24
N VAL A 595 -35.55 -10.22 3.09
CA VAL A 595 -34.90 -8.90 3.04
C VAL A 595 -33.68 -8.91 3.95
N VAL A 596 -32.51 -8.73 3.37
CA VAL A 596 -31.24 -8.59 4.11
C VAL A 596 -30.84 -7.12 4.11
N VAL A 597 -30.60 -6.58 5.30
CA VAL A 597 -30.08 -5.23 5.50
C VAL A 597 -28.77 -5.30 6.28
N VAL A 598 -27.77 -4.55 5.83
CA VAL A 598 -26.47 -4.43 6.51
C VAL A 598 -26.13 -2.97 6.70
N CYS A 599 -25.79 -2.56 7.92
CA CYS A 599 -25.19 -1.26 8.20
C CYS A 599 -23.69 -1.48 8.45
N VAL A 600 -22.83 -0.84 7.66
CA VAL A 600 -21.36 -0.91 7.79
C VAL A 600 -20.81 0.42 8.29
N ARG A 601 -19.81 0.34 9.16
CA ARG A 601 -19.06 1.50 9.64
C ARG A 601 -17.75 1.66 8.88
N ASN A 602 -17.43 2.89 8.48
CA ASN A 602 -16.11 3.28 7.97
C ASN A 602 -15.65 4.55 8.69
N ALA A 603 -14.96 4.37 9.82
CA ALA A 603 -14.58 5.45 10.72
C ALA A 603 -13.15 5.96 10.54
N GLN A 604 -12.26 5.13 10.01
CA GLN A 604 -10.86 5.46 9.86
C GLN A 604 -10.44 5.36 8.40
N LEU A 605 -9.57 6.25 7.96
CA LEU A 605 -8.85 6.05 6.72
C LEU A 605 -7.79 4.96 6.93
N HIS A 606 -7.90 3.86 6.19
CA HIS A 606 -6.83 2.87 6.07
C HIS A 606 -6.16 2.95 4.70
N GLU A 607 -4.95 2.39 4.64
CA GLU A 607 -3.98 2.47 3.55
C GLU A 607 -4.48 1.97 2.18
N LEU A 608 -5.59 1.24 2.16
CA LEU A 608 -6.20 0.69 0.95
C LEU A 608 -7.19 1.65 0.29
N GLY A 609 -7.70 2.66 1.01
CA GLY A 609 -8.76 3.53 0.48
C GLY A 609 -10.01 2.74 0.07
N THR A 610 -10.30 1.66 0.77
CA THR A 610 -11.51 0.86 0.60
C THR A 610 -12.55 1.20 1.68
N GLY A 611 -13.79 0.72 1.53
CA GLY A 611 -14.87 1.01 2.46
C GLY A 611 -16.08 0.13 2.17
N GLY A 612 -16.83 -0.20 3.23
CA GLY A 612 -18.10 -0.91 3.10
C GLY A 612 -17.99 -2.44 3.08
N LEU A 613 -18.98 -3.09 2.46
CA LEU A 613 -18.89 -4.51 2.09
C LEU A 613 -17.85 -4.68 0.98
N MET A 614 -16.96 -5.67 1.14
CA MET A 614 -15.77 -5.89 0.30
C MET A 614 -15.67 -7.35 -0.22
N GLY A 615 -16.65 -8.17 0.14
CA GLY A 615 -16.74 -9.58 -0.25
C GLY A 615 -18.18 -10.06 -0.29
N PRO A 616 -18.42 -11.22 -0.93
CA PRO A 616 -19.77 -11.74 -1.14
C PRO A 616 -20.47 -12.03 0.18
N VAL A 617 -21.78 -11.86 0.18
CA VAL A 617 -22.65 -12.33 1.27
C VAL A 617 -23.42 -13.53 0.76
N MET A 618 -23.58 -14.55 1.59
CA MET A 618 -24.34 -15.74 1.25
C MET A 618 -24.98 -16.37 2.49
N PHE A 619 -26.06 -17.10 2.25
CA PHE A 619 -26.62 -18.05 3.19
C PHE A 619 -26.05 -19.45 2.90
N TYR A 620 -25.70 -20.19 3.94
CA TYR A 620 -25.30 -21.58 3.82
C TYR A 620 -25.91 -22.43 4.94
N ALA A 621 -26.12 -23.71 4.65
CA ALA A 621 -26.61 -24.70 5.61
C ALA A 621 -25.41 -25.56 6.06
N PRO A 622 -25.12 -25.64 7.37
CA PRO A 622 -23.97 -26.37 7.87
C PRO A 622 -24.23 -27.90 7.90
N ALA A 623 -23.21 -28.68 7.54
CA ALA A 623 -23.24 -30.14 7.52
C ALA A 623 -23.60 -30.75 8.89
N ALA A 624 -23.15 -30.10 9.98
CA ALA A 624 -23.39 -30.53 11.35
C ALA A 624 -24.86 -30.41 11.79
N GLY A 625 -25.73 -29.84 10.96
CA GLY A 625 -27.15 -29.71 11.26
C GLY A 625 -27.39 -28.96 12.57
N ALA A 626 -28.22 -29.51 13.44
CA ALA A 626 -28.69 -28.87 14.68
C ALA A 626 -27.56 -28.42 15.63
N ASP A 627 -26.43 -29.15 15.66
CA ASP A 627 -25.31 -28.85 16.57
C ASP A 627 -24.38 -27.76 16.03
N ALA A 628 -24.59 -27.30 14.79
CA ALA A 628 -23.73 -26.31 14.16
C ALA A 628 -23.77 -24.97 14.90
N GLN A 629 -22.59 -24.34 15.01
CA GLN A 629 -22.41 -23.00 15.55
C GLN A 629 -21.64 -22.13 14.55
N PRO A 630 -21.92 -20.81 14.48
CA PRO A 630 -21.10 -19.89 13.71
C PRO A 630 -19.64 -19.86 14.21
N GLU A 631 -18.68 -20.01 13.30
CA GLU A 631 -17.25 -19.93 13.55
C GLU A 631 -16.70 -18.57 13.09
N ASN A 632 -16.32 -17.75 14.05
CA ASN A 632 -15.74 -16.44 13.78
C ASN A 632 -14.28 -16.37 14.24
N LEU A 633 -13.44 -15.64 13.49
CA LEU A 633 -12.04 -15.39 13.86
C LEU A 633 -11.89 -14.64 15.20
N LYS A 634 -12.92 -13.88 15.58
CA LYS A 634 -13.06 -13.19 16.86
C LYS A 634 -14.51 -13.31 17.33
N PRO A 635 -14.79 -13.25 18.63
CA PRO A 635 -16.16 -13.22 19.13
C PRO A 635 -16.98 -12.07 18.50
N PRO A 636 -18.27 -12.29 18.18
CA PRO A 636 -19.16 -11.24 17.69
C PRO A 636 -19.20 -10.00 18.60
N GLY A 637 -19.50 -8.85 18.00
CA GLY A 637 -19.66 -7.61 18.74
C GLY A 637 -20.87 -7.65 19.68
N LYS A 638 -20.73 -7.09 20.88
CA LYS A 638 -21.83 -6.99 21.86
C LYS A 638 -22.71 -5.76 21.64
N THR A 639 -22.13 -4.71 21.08
CA THR A 639 -22.78 -3.42 20.78
C THR A 639 -22.27 -2.90 19.44
N PHE A 640 -23.16 -2.23 18.71
CA PHE A 640 -22.76 -1.47 17.54
C PHE A 640 -22.49 -0.04 18.04
N PRO A 641 -21.24 0.43 18.00
CA PRO A 641 -20.86 1.68 18.66
C PRO A 641 -21.63 2.86 18.07
N GLU A 642 -22.28 3.62 18.95
CA GLU A 642 -22.71 5.00 18.67
C GLU A 642 -21.45 5.87 18.53
N TYR A 643 -21.49 6.83 17.60
CA TYR A 643 -20.36 7.71 17.30
C TYR A 643 -20.32 8.93 18.22
#